data_AF-A0ABD3CBX6-F1
#
_entry.id   AF-A0ABD3CBX6-F1
#
_cell.length_a   1.000
_cell.length_b   1.000
_cell.length_c   1.000
_cell.angle_alpha   90.00
_cell.angle_beta   90.00
_cell.angle_gamma   90.00
#
_symmetry.space_group_name_H-M   'P 1'
#
loop_
_entity.id
_entity.type
_entity.pdbx_description
1 polymer ?
#
loop_
_entity_poly.entity_id
_entity_poly.type
_entity_poly.pdbx_seq_one_letter_code
_entity_poly.pdbx_strand_id
1 'polypeptide(L)'
;MASTTTTVIFSPPLTISAAVDSPIPSPRVQIQSEPNVPKIKSCKSLQEIKQLHGQLAKQGPISNPTILTKLISKYSEMGSSESLEYATKAFKIFKNNIDDFTSSSIVYVYNSLIRGNSLSGGDFREAILTYVDMLVNGVEPDNYTFPFVLSACAKSSKLFEGLQLHASIMKTGYQNDVFVSNSLVYWYGECGETDSARKMFDEMPERNVVSWTSLICAYAARDSHRDAVSLFFKMEDEGIEPNEVTVTRVISSCAKLGDKDMGERVLDVIKRSRLKFNGVMLNALVDMYMKCGAENKAMQIFNECVDRNLVLYNTVMSNFVKMGKASEAVNVFREMLEFGMKPDRVTMLSVITSSDFRLGVQCHAYVLRNGLENWDNIGNSLIDMYTKSGKQEWACRVFNQMPDKSIVSWNSLIAGVARKGDVESAKKMFDEMPERNIVSWNTMIGSLVQQSLFSDAIELFHCMQSEGTKANEVTMVNVASACGYLGALDLAKWTYNYIEKNEIKCNVRLSTSIVDMFARCGDTQSAMKVFNKMEKKDVSAWTAAIGAMAMEGNGKQAVKLFNDMLSQEIVPDEVVFSAVLTACSHTGLVDQGMQIFNSMKEEYGIEGNIVHYGCIVDLLGRAGFLGRALAFIKNMPIEPNGEIWSAFLGACRIHKNEKMAFLAAEMIPNNEKTGLQILLSNIYASAGKWDDVAKVRMHMKEKGMKKIPGSSSIEINGVVHEFTCGDESYSENELTVSMLEEINCRLRDEGYVPDLTNVLLDIDEREKEFLLGRHSEKLAIAFGLVSTGKGIAVRVVKNLRMCSDCHLFAKMVSRVYDRDIVVRDNNRFHFFQKGLCSCCDYW
;
A
#
# COMPACT_ATOMS: atom_id res chain seq x y z
N MET A 1 29.12 65.90 32.63
CA MET A 1 27.65 65.98 32.72
C MET A 1 27.13 64.58 32.43
N ALA A 2 27.15 63.62 33.36
CA ALA A 2 26.20 63.38 34.48
C ALA A 2 24.75 63.35 33.96
N SER A 3 24.02 62.23 33.91
CA SER A 3 23.69 61.27 34.98
C SER A 3 23.48 59.83 34.43
N THR A 4 24.30 58.86 34.84
CA THR A 4 24.06 57.79 35.85
C THR A 4 23.04 56.69 35.48
N THR A 5 23.61 55.59 35.00
CA THR A 5 23.25 54.17 35.20
C THR A 5 22.81 53.82 36.63
N THR A 6 22.01 52.76 36.83
CA THR A 6 22.45 51.43 37.33
C THR A 6 21.26 50.47 37.60
N THR A 7 21.42 49.25 37.09
CA THR A 7 20.75 47.96 37.33
C THR A 7 20.62 47.54 38.80
N VAL A 8 19.58 46.76 39.16
CA VAL A 8 19.66 45.82 40.29
C VAL A 8 18.96 44.49 39.99
N ILE A 9 19.69 43.43 40.34
CA ILE A 9 19.49 41.98 40.23
C ILE A 9 18.47 41.49 41.27
N PHE A 10 17.71 40.43 40.97
CA PHE A 10 16.97 39.67 41.99
C PHE A 10 17.37 38.19 42.02
N SER A 11 17.80 37.77 43.20
CA SER A 11 17.84 36.40 43.70
C SER A 11 17.85 36.46 45.25
N PRO A 12 17.44 35.37 45.94
CA PRO A 12 16.41 35.38 47.00
C PRO A 12 17.00 35.46 48.42
N PRO A 13 16.16 35.48 49.49
CA PRO A 13 15.99 34.24 50.27
C PRO A 13 14.65 34.07 51.04
N LEU A 14 14.57 32.90 51.69
CA LEU A 14 13.53 32.29 52.52
C LEU A 14 13.21 32.97 53.87
N THR A 15 11.96 32.71 54.33
CA THR A 15 11.46 32.43 55.72
C THR A 15 11.66 33.42 56.89
N ILE A 16 10.56 33.74 57.62
CA ILE A 16 10.28 33.45 59.05
C ILE A 16 9.08 34.29 59.57
N SER A 17 8.43 33.77 60.60
CA SER A 17 7.12 34.04 61.23
C SER A 17 6.92 35.35 62.01
N ALA A 18 5.63 35.71 62.15
CA ALA A 18 4.87 36.18 63.32
C ALA A 18 5.41 37.31 64.24
N ALA A 19 4.62 38.38 64.39
CA ALA A 19 4.10 38.86 65.69
C ALA A 19 3.09 40.01 65.51
N VAL A 20 2.18 40.07 66.48
CA VAL A 20 1.01 40.92 66.65
C VAL A 20 1.42 42.22 67.37
N ASP A 21 0.91 43.39 66.98
CA ASP A 21 0.08 44.22 67.87
C ASP A 21 -0.54 45.46 67.21
N SER A 22 -1.73 45.76 67.72
CA SER A 22 -2.84 46.57 67.20
C SER A 22 -2.63 48.11 67.19
N PRO A 23 -3.50 48.85 66.45
CA PRO A 23 -4.14 49.97 67.12
C PRO A 23 -5.67 50.06 66.94
N ILE A 24 -6.23 50.74 67.93
CA ILE A 24 -7.61 51.01 68.37
C ILE A 24 -8.48 51.69 67.28
N PRO A 25 -9.83 51.53 67.31
CA PRO A 25 -10.70 51.73 66.15
C PRO A 25 -11.52 53.03 66.18
N SER A 26 -11.92 53.50 64.99
CA SER A 26 -13.30 53.90 64.60
C SER A 26 -13.26 54.76 63.32
N PRO A 27 -14.40 55.02 62.64
CA PRO A 27 -15.44 54.10 62.19
C PRO A 27 -15.62 54.20 60.66
N ARG A 28 -15.80 53.08 59.96
CA ARG A 28 -16.27 53.11 58.55
C ARG A 28 -17.39 52.10 58.34
N VAL A 29 -18.50 52.66 57.87
CA VAL A 29 -19.71 52.06 57.33
C VAL A 29 -19.42 50.71 56.65
N GLN A 30 -19.96 49.63 57.22
CA GLN A 30 -19.94 48.29 56.64
C GLN A 30 -21.04 48.17 55.58
N ILE A 31 -20.63 47.94 54.33
CA ILE A 31 -21.46 47.23 53.35
C ILE A 31 -21.36 45.75 53.71
N GLN A 32 -22.44 45.14 54.18
CA GLN A 32 -22.49 43.71 54.53
C GLN A 32 -22.29 42.85 53.28
N SER A 33 -21.21 42.05 53.25
CA SER A 33 -21.03 40.98 52.26
C SER A 33 -21.68 39.68 52.76
N GLU A 34 -22.59 39.07 51.98
CA GLU A 34 -23.26 37.82 52.35
C GLU A 34 -22.28 36.64 52.57
N PRO A 35 -22.46 35.80 53.62
CA PRO A 35 -21.44 34.88 54.15
C PRO A 35 -21.09 33.64 53.29
N ASN A 36 -21.84 33.33 52.23
CA ASN A 36 -21.68 32.06 51.48
C ASN A 36 -21.02 32.20 50.09
N VAL A 37 -20.90 33.41 49.57
CA VAL A 37 -20.31 33.71 48.24
C VAL A 37 -18.85 33.26 48.08
N PRO A 38 -17.95 33.44 49.07
CA PRO A 38 -16.55 33.03 48.94
C PRO A 38 -16.37 31.50 48.85
N LYS A 39 -17.27 30.72 49.49
CA LYS A 39 -17.17 29.25 49.55
C LYS A 39 -17.49 28.55 48.23
N ILE A 40 -18.35 29.15 47.38
CA ILE A 40 -18.71 28.59 46.06
C ILE A 40 -17.50 28.61 45.11
N LYS A 41 -16.70 29.69 45.13
CA LYS A 41 -15.52 29.82 44.26
C LYS A 41 -14.42 28.80 44.59
N SER A 42 -14.32 28.37 45.85
CA SER A 42 -13.27 27.46 46.32
C SER A 42 -13.52 25.98 46.08
N CYS A 43 -14.71 25.58 45.62
CA CYS A 43 -15.03 24.17 45.36
C CYS A 43 -14.20 23.61 44.19
N LYS A 44 -13.53 22.47 44.41
CA LYS A 44 -12.67 21.80 43.40
C LYS A 44 -13.31 20.52 42.84
N SER A 45 -14.30 19.95 43.52
CA SER A 45 -14.95 18.70 43.11
C SER A 45 -16.46 18.83 42.97
N LEU A 46 -17.06 18.02 42.09
CA LEU A 46 -18.50 17.99 41.87
C LEU A 46 -19.28 17.63 43.16
N GLN A 47 -18.66 16.82 44.03
CA GLN A 47 -19.23 16.44 45.33
C GLN A 47 -19.31 17.62 46.30
N GLU A 48 -18.25 18.43 46.41
CA GLU A 48 -18.21 19.61 47.28
C GLU A 48 -19.28 20.63 46.91
N ILE A 49 -19.44 20.92 45.61
CA ILE A 49 -20.43 21.90 45.16
C ILE A 49 -21.87 21.37 45.31
N LYS A 50 -22.12 20.06 45.12
CA LYS A 50 -23.42 19.44 45.40
C LYS A 50 -23.79 19.54 46.89
N GLN A 51 -22.83 19.29 47.79
CA GLN A 51 -23.06 19.44 49.23
C GLN A 51 -23.39 20.89 49.60
N LEU A 52 -22.67 21.86 49.04
CA LEU A 52 -22.90 23.27 49.29
C LEU A 52 -24.23 23.76 48.71
N HIS A 53 -24.58 23.32 47.49
CA HIS A 53 -25.89 23.58 46.89
C HIS A 53 -27.04 22.99 47.73
N GLY A 54 -26.88 21.77 48.26
CA GLY A 54 -27.84 21.15 49.18
C GLY A 54 -27.99 21.88 50.51
N GLN A 55 -26.89 22.41 51.08
CA GLN A 55 -26.93 23.24 52.29
C GLN A 55 -27.68 24.56 52.06
N LEU A 56 -27.42 25.21 50.93
CA LEU A 56 -28.12 26.44 50.52
C LEU A 56 -29.62 26.17 50.32
N ALA A 57 -29.99 25.00 49.78
CA ALA A 57 -31.40 24.62 49.61
C ALA A 57 -32.15 24.52 50.93
N LYS A 58 -31.46 23.99 51.96
CA LYS A 58 -32.04 23.75 53.29
C LYS A 58 -32.13 25.02 54.15
N GLN A 59 -31.28 26.02 53.89
CA GLN A 59 -31.17 27.25 54.70
C GLN A 59 -32.09 28.39 54.22
N GLY A 60 -32.77 28.25 53.07
CA GLY A 60 -33.75 29.22 52.58
C GLY A 60 -33.30 30.27 51.54
N PRO A 61 -32.02 30.55 51.23
CA PRO A 61 -31.66 31.61 50.28
C PRO A 61 -31.42 31.13 48.83
N ILE A 62 -31.92 29.96 48.39
CA ILE A 62 -31.69 29.50 47.00
C ILE A 62 -32.32 30.41 45.94
N SER A 63 -33.33 31.20 46.29
CA SER A 63 -33.95 32.18 45.39
C SER A 63 -33.09 33.42 45.14
N ASN A 64 -31.95 33.61 45.84
CA ASN A 64 -31.09 34.77 45.62
C ASN A 64 -30.39 34.68 44.24
N PRO A 65 -30.69 35.61 43.30
CA PRO A 65 -30.13 35.59 41.94
C PRO A 65 -28.60 35.58 41.91
N THR A 66 -27.95 36.27 42.85
CA THR A 66 -26.47 36.38 42.93
C THR A 66 -25.83 35.03 43.26
N ILE A 67 -26.46 34.24 44.12
CA ILE A 67 -25.99 32.90 44.50
C ILE A 67 -26.18 31.95 43.32
N LEU A 68 -27.33 32.01 42.65
CA LEU A 68 -27.64 31.21 41.47
C LEU A 68 -26.68 31.47 40.30
N THR A 69 -26.38 32.73 39.96
CA THR A 69 -25.36 33.07 38.94
C THR A 69 -24.02 32.39 39.20
N LYS A 70 -23.57 32.35 40.46
CA LYS A 70 -22.27 31.79 40.84
C LYS A 70 -22.29 30.27 40.84
N LEU A 71 -23.40 29.66 41.27
CA LEU A 71 -23.59 28.21 41.19
C LEU A 71 -23.60 27.74 39.73
N ILE A 72 -24.38 28.39 38.87
CA ILE A 72 -24.48 28.03 37.44
C ILE A 72 -23.13 28.15 36.76
N SER A 73 -22.41 29.26 36.98
CA SER A 73 -21.07 29.47 36.44
C SER A 73 -20.09 28.38 36.90
N LYS A 74 -20.13 27.99 38.19
CA LYS A 74 -19.22 26.97 38.72
C LYS A 74 -19.54 25.56 38.25
N TYR A 75 -20.83 25.20 38.14
CA TYR A 75 -21.24 23.93 37.54
C TYR A 75 -20.89 23.85 36.04
N SER A 76 -20.99 24.97 35.33
CA SER A 76 -20.63 25.06 33.91
C SER A 76 -19.12 24.96 33.70
N GLU A 77 -18.32 25.51 34.62
CA GLU A 77 -16.85 25.39 34.61
C GLU A 77 -16.38 23.94 34.76
N MET A 78 -17.13 23.10 35.48
CA MET A 78 -16.80 21.68 35.66
C MET A 78 -16.99 20.82 34.40
N GLY A 79 -17.89 21.24 33.49
CA GLY A 79 -18.02 20.66 32.14
C GLY A 79 -18.39 19.16 32.06
N SER A 80 -18.79 18.50 33.15
CA SER A 80 -19.27 17.12 33.10
C SER A 80 -20.77 17.10 32.74
N SER A 81 -21.23 16.03 32.09
CA SER A 81 -22.65 15.88 31.74
C SER A 81 -23.56 16.05 32.97
N GLU A 82 -23.16 15.46 34.09
CA GLU A 82 -23.88 15.59 35.35
C GLU A 82 -23.80 17.01 35.93
N SER A 83 -22.65 17.70 35.87
CA SER A 83 -22.54 19.08 36.39
C SER A 83 -23.41 20.05 35.60
N LEU A 84 -23.46 19.89 34.28
CA LEU A 84 -24.27 20.72 33.39
C LEU A 84 -25.78 20.51 33.62
N GLU A 85 -26.22 19.29 33.95
CA GLU A 85 -27.62 19.05 34.32
C GLU A 85 -28.03 19.86 35.56
N TYR A 86 -27.16 19.92 36.58
CA TYR A 86 -27.37 20.76 37.76
C TYR A 86 -27.33 22.26 37.43
N ALA A 87 -26.46 22.69 36.50
CA ALA A 87 -26.42 24.06 36.00
C ALA A 87 -27.76 24.44 35.35
N THR A 88 -28.31 23.59 34.48
CA THR A 88 -29.60 23.80 33.79
C THR A 88 -30.76 23.82 34.77
N LYS A 89 -30.76 22.97 35.81
CA LYS A 89 -31.78 23.00 36.88
C LYS A 89 -31.73 24.31 37.68
N ALA A 90 -30.53 24.75 38.08
CA ALA A 90 -30.35 26.03 38.77
C ALA A 90 -30.75 27.22 37.87
N PHE A 91 -30.51 27.13 36.56
CA PHE A 91 -30.91 28.13 35.60
C PHE A 91 -32.43 28.25 35.45
N LYS A 92 -33.17 27.14 35.46
CA LYS A 92 -34.64 27.19 35.46
C LYS A 92 -35.20 27.89 36.70
N ILE A 93 -34.61 27.63 37.87
CA ILE A 93 -34.99 28.32 39.12
C ILE A 93 -34.63 29.81 39.04
N PHE A 94 -33.49 30.15 38.47
CA PHE A 94 -33.10 31.54 38.22
C PHE A 94 -34.10 32.26 37.30
N LYS A 95 -34.51 31.62 36.20
CA LYS A 95 -35.46 32.15 35.21
C LYS A 95 -36.86 32.40 35.79
N ASN A 96 -37.31 31.55 36.71
CA ASN A 96 -38.63 31.65 37.34
C ASN A 96 -38.73 32.71 38.46
N ASN A 97 -37.60 33.26 38.94
CA ASN A 97 -37.55 34.16 40.10
C ASN A 97 -37.27 35.63 39.75
N ILE A 98 -37.30 36.01 38.46
CA ILE A 98 -36.86 37.34 38.01
C ILE A 98 -37.96 37.99 37.18
N ASP A 99 -38.52 39.09 37.69
CA ASP A 99 -39.55 39.90 37.02
C ASP A 99 -39.01 41.20 36.40
N ASP A 100 -37.81 41.69 36.76
CA ASP A 100 -37.22 42.88 36.12
C ASP A 100 -35.69 43.02 36.30
N PHE A 101 -35.02 43.67 35.35
CA PHE A 101 -33.64 43.42 34.87
C PHE A 101 -32.43 43.88 35.71
N THR A 102 -31.33 43.10 35.58
CA THR A 102 -30.03 43.62 35.10
C THR A 102 -29.57 42.80 33.89
N SER A 103 -29.48 43.41 32.69
CA SER A 103 -29.17 42.69 31.42
C SER A 103 -27.83 41.96 31.45
N SER A 104 -26.87 42.45 32.21
CA SER A 104 -25.54 41.84 32.30
C SER A 104 -25.53 40.50 33.05
N SER A 105 -26.38 40.34 34.06
CA SER A 105 -26.41 39.13 34.90
C SER A 105 -26.96 37.94 34.12
N ILE A 106 -28.05 38.13 33.37
CA ILE A 106 -28.67 37.06 32.59
C ILE A 106 -27.82 36.65 31.37
N VAL A 107 -27.20 37.62 30.67
CA VAL A 107 -26.25 37.35 29.57
C VAL A 107 -25.05 36.54 30.08
N TYR A 108 -24.50 36.91 31.25
CA TYR A 108 -23.39 36.18 31.86
C TYR A 108 -23.74 34.71 32.17
N VAL A 109 -24.97 34.44 32.61
CA VAL A 109 -25.43 33.07 32.91
C VAL A 109 -25.60 32.26 31.63
N TYR A 110 -26.24 32.82 30.60
CA TYR A 110 -26.33 32.19 29.28
C TYR A 110 -24.93 31.89 28.71
N ASN A 111 -24.02 32.86 28.73
CA ASN A 111 -22.64 32.68 28.27
C ASN A 111 -21.91 31.58 29.06
N SER A 112 -22.13 31.49 30.37
CA SER A 112 -21.56 30.42 31.20
C SER A 112 -22.06 29.03 30.79
N LEU A 113 -23.38 28.89 30.56
CA LEU A 113 -23.99 27.63 30.13
C LEU A 113 -23.55 27.23 28.72
N ILE A 114 -23.58 28.16 27.76
CA ILE A 114 -23.12 27.94 26.38
C ILE A 114 -21.65 27.50 26.40
N ARG A 115 -20.80 28.18 27.18
CA ARG A 115 -19.39 27.80 27.33
C ARG A 115 -19.24 26.39 27.91
N GLY A 116 -19.94 26.08 29.00
CA GLY A 116 -19.90 24.75 29.61
C GLY A 116 -20.34 23.63 28.65
N ASN A 117 -21.44 23.86 27.92
CA ASN A 117 -21.96 22.94 26.91
C ASN A 117 -21.08 22.82 25.66
N SER A 118 -20.31 23.86 25.31
CA SER A 118 -19.35 23.82 24.19
C SER A 118 -18.06 23.06 24.53
N LEU A 119 -17.73 22.93 25.82
CA LEU A 119 -16.52 22.31 26.33
C LEU A 119 -16.72 20.88 26.81
N SER A 120 -17.94 20.48 27.16
CA SER A 120 -18.24 19.09 27.49
C SER A 120 -18.00 18.21 26.26
N GLY A 121 -17.39 17.04 26.46
CA GLY A 121 -17.18 16.05 25.39
C GLY A 121 -18.46 15.34 24.94
N GLY A 122 -19.63 16.00 25.08
CA GLY A 122 -20.97 15.47 24.80
C GLY A 122 -21.65 16.13 23.59
N ASP A 123 -22.98 16.11 23.57
CA ASP A 123 -23.79 16.67 22.47
C ASP A 123 -23.72 18.21 22.42
N PHE A 124 -22.87 18.74 21.53
CA PHE A 124 -22.69 20.17 21.30
C PHE A 124 -23.97 20.90 20.84
N ARG A 125 -25.02 20.14 20.48
CA ARG A 125 -26.35 20.68 20.16
C ARG A 125 -26.93 21.50 21.32
N GLU A 126 -26.66 21.13 22.56
CA GLU A 126 -27.23 21.83 23.72
C GLU A 126 -26.70 23.27 23.84
N ALA A 127 -25.46 23.53 23.40
CA ALA A 127 -24.92 24.89 23.33
C ALA A 127 -25.67 25.75 22.31
N ILE A 128 -26.02 25.18 21.16
CA ILE A 128 -26.81 25.85 20.11
C ILE A 128 -28.25 26.07 20.60
N LEU A 129 -28.86 25.08 21.27
CA LEU A 129 -30.22 25.22 21.83
C LEU A 129 -30.28 26.28 22.92
N THR A 130 -29.26 26.37 23.78
CA THR A 130 -29.16 27.41 24.82
C THR A 130 -29.05 28.80 24.20
N TYR A 131 -28.32 28.95 23.09
CA TYR A 131 -28.27 30.19 22.31
C TYR A 131 -29.63 30.54 21.68
N VAL A 132 -30.36 29.55 21.15
CA VAL A 132 -31.71 29.77 20.62
C VAL A 132 -32.67 30.20 21.73
N ASP A 133 -32.61 29.58 22.93
CA ASP A 133 -33.40 30.02 24.09
C ASP A 133 -33.06 31.48 24.45
N MET A 134 -31.78 31.86 24.50
CA MET A 134 -31.36 33.25 24.74
C MET A 134 -32.06 34.25 23.78
N LEU A 135 -32.08 33.94 22.47
CA LEU A 135 -32.73 34.76 21.46
C LEU A 135 -34.26 34.80 21.60
N VAL A 136 -34.92 33.67 21.86
CA VAL A 136 -36.38 33.57 22.02
C VAL A 136 -36.87 34.40 23.22
N ASN A 137 -36.04 34.50 24.28
CA ASN A 137 -36.34 35.32 25.45
C ASN A 137 -35.93 36.79 25.29
N GLY A 138 -35.55 37.23 24.08
CA GLY A 138 -35.20 38.62 23.78
C GLY A 138 -33.89 39.09 24.42
N VAL A 139 -33.00 38.18 24.81
CA VAL A 139 -31.68 38.52 25.36
C VAL A 139 -30.69 38.65 24.22
N GLU A 140 -30.09 39.84 24.05
CA GLU A 140 -29.13 40.09 22.97
C GLU A 140 -27.77 39.40 23.23
N PRO A 141 -27.22 38.65 22.25
CA PRO A 141 -25.88 38.09 22.31
C PRO A 141 -24.78 39.17 22.36
N ASP A 142 -23.68 38.86 23.04
CA ASP A 142 -22.49 39.71 23.09
C ASP A 142 -21.28 39.03 22.40
N ASN A 143 -20.14 39.74 22.38
CA ASN A 143 -18.89 39.23 21.82
C ASN A 143 -18.33 38.00 22.57
N TYR A 144 -18.82 37.70 23.78
CA TYR A 144 -18.47 36.49 24.52
C TYR A 144 -19.42 35.32 24.22
N THR A 145 -20.62 35.57 23.68
CA THR A 145 -21.57 34.53 23.25
C THR A 145 -21.07 33.81 22.00
N PHE A 146 -20.78 34.56 20.94
CA PHE A 146 -20.53 34.00 19.60
C PHE A 146 -19.37 33.00 19.51
N PRO A 147 -18.19 33.22 20.13
CA PRO A 147 -17.08 32.28 20.05
C PRO A 147 -17.41 30.86 20.50
N PHE A 148 -18.18 30.70 21.58
CA PHE A 148 -18.52 29.38 22.10
C PHE A 148 -19.60 28.67 21.27
N VAL A 149 -20.57 29.41 20.72
CA VAL A 149 -21.58 28.82 19.83
C VAL A 149 -20.94 28.42 18.49
N LEU A 150 -20.06 29.27 17.93
CA LEU A 150 -19.29 28.93 16.72
C LEU A 150 -18.38 27.73 16.96
N SER A 151 -17.74 27.62 18.14
CA SER A 151 -16.94 26.43 18.50
C SER A 151 -17.79 25.16 18.54
N ALA A 152 -19.02 25.22 19.08
CA ALA A 152 -19.96 24.10 19.05
C ALA A 152 -20.35 23.73 17.61
N CYS A 153 -20.64 24.72 16.75
CA CYS A 153 -20.91 24.48 15.33
C CYS A 153 -19.72 23.87 14.60
N ALA A 154 -18.49 24.32 14.89
CA ALA A 154 -17.26 23.83 14.30
C ALA A 154 -17.02 22.35 14.65
N LYS A 155 -17.11 22.01 15.95
CA LYS A 155 -16.96 20.63 16.43
C LYS A 155 -18.03 19.67 15.90
N SER A 156 -19.22 20.18 15.58
CA SER A 156 -20.29 19.42 14.94
C SER A 156 -20.30 19.51 13.40
N SER A 157 -19.34 20.22 12.79
CA SER A 157 -19.29 20.47 11.34
C SER A 157 -20.60 21.01 10.75
N LYS A 158 -21.34 21.83 11.52
CA LYS A 158 -22.65 22.38 11.16
C LYS A 158 -22.52 23.69 10.40
N LEU A 159 -22.47 23.60 9.07
CA LEU A 159 -22.31 24.76 8.19
C LEU A 159 -23.56 25.67 8.18
N PHE A 160 -24.76 25.10 8.12
CA PHE A 160 -25.99 25.88 7.97
C PHE A 160 -26.31 26.74 9.21
N GLU A 161 -26.20 26.16 10.41
CA GLU A 161 -26.38 26.89 11.67
C GLU A 161 -25.28 27.93 11.88
N GLY A 162 -24.04 27.63 11.49
CA GLY A 162 -22.93 28.58 11.57
C GLY A 162 -23.08 29.77 10.62
N LEU A 163 -23.65 29.58 9.41
CA LEU A 163 -23.97 30.69 8.51
C LEU A 163 -25.03 31.63 9.08
N GLN A 164 -26.03 31.08 9.79
CA GLN A 164 -27.02 31.90 10.50
C GLN A 164 -26.39 32.72 11.64
N LEU A 165 -25.44 32.11 12.36
CA LEU A 165 -24.65 32.82 13.39
C LEU A 165 -23.79 33.92 12.78
N HIS A 166 -23.13 33.66 11.65
CA HIS A 166 -22.36 34.68 10.95
C HIS A 166 -23.26 35.85 10.51
N ALA A 167 -24.45 35.57 9.96
CA ALA A 167 -25.42 36.63 9.65
C ALA A 167 -25.89 37.40 10.92
N SER A 168 -26.04 36.73 12.06
CA SER A 168 -26.35 37.36 13.35
C SER A 168 -25.23 38.30 13.81
N ILE A 169 -23.97 37.87 13.70
CA ILE A 169 -22.77 38.66 14.02
C ILE A 169 -22.74 39.95 13.18
N MET A 170 -23.03 39.84 11.88
CA MET A 170 -23.09 40.99 10.98
C MET A 170 -24.21 41.98 11.35
N LYS A 171 -25.38 41.47 11.75
CA LYS A 171 -26.52 42.31 12.17
C LYS A 171 -26.31 43.02 13.50
N THR A 172 -25.59 42.37 14.41
CA THR A 172 -25.33 42.88 15.78
C THR A 172 -24.08 43.76 15.86
N GLY A 173 -23.27 43.84 14.80
CA GLY A 173 -22.13 44.75 14.70
C GLY A 173 -20.81 44.20 15.27
N TYR A 174 -20.73 42.90 15.55
CA TYR A 174 -19.54 42.26 16.14
C TYR A 174 -18.53 41.72 15.12
N GLN A 175 -18.70 42.01 13.82
CA GLN A 175 -17.84 41.47 12.75
C GLN A 175 -16.38 41.92 12.85
N ASN A 176 -16.10 43.04 13.52
CA ASN A 176 -14.74 43.56 13.70
C ASN A 176 -14.12 43.17 15.05
N ASP A 177 -14.86 42.47 15.92
CA ASP A 177 -14.29 41.95 17.17
C ASP A 177 -13.31 40.81 16.85
N VAL A 178 -12.08 40.92 17.34
CA VAL A 178 -10.98 39.99 17.03
C VAL A 178 -11.28 38.58 17.55
N PHE A 179 -11.96 38.44 18.70
CA PHE A 179 -12.31 37.13 19.26
C PHE A 179 -13.39 36.44 18.43
N VAL A 180 -14.42 37.19 18.02
CA VAL A 180 -15.48 36.70 17.13
C VAL A 180 -14.92 36.32 15.76
N SER A 181 -14.10 37.19 15.17
CA SER A 181 -13.45 36.95 13.87
C SER A 181 -12.54 35.71 13.90
N ASN A 182 -11.75 35.53 14.96
CA ASN A 182 -10.94 34.33 15.16
C ASN A 182 -11.78 33.04 15.21
N SER A 183 -12.96 33.11 15.84
CA SER A 183 -13.88 31.98 15.90
C SER A 183 -14.58 31.70 14.58
N LEU A 184 -14.85 32.73 13.76
CA LEU A 184 -15.34 32.56 12.39
C LEU A 184 -14.30 31.88 11.49
N VAL A 185 -13.03 32.30 11.55
CA VAL A 185 -11.93 31.66 10.81
C VAL A 185 -11.79 30.19 11.20
N TYR A 186 -11.81 29.89 12.51
CA TYR A 186 -11.75 28.52 13.03
C TYR A 186 -12.94 27.69 12.53
N TRP A 187 -14.17 28.20 12.64
CA TRP A 187 -15.38 27.49 12.22
C TRP A 187 -15.39 27.21 10.70
N TYR A 188 -15.10 28.21 9.87
CA TYR A 188 -15.01 27.99 8.41
C TYR A 188 -13.96 26.94 8.06
N GLY A 189 -12.82 26.94 8.75
CA GLY A 189 -11.76 25.94 8.60
C GLY A 189 -12.22 24.51 8.93
N GLU A 190 -12.87 24.32 10.09
CA GLU A 190 -13.40 23.02 10.50
C GLU A 190 -14.51 22.52 9.56
N CYS A 191 -15.37 23.42 9.06
CA CYS A 191 -16.39 23.09 8.06
C CYS A 191 -15.83 22.83 6.66
N GLY A 192 -14.58 23.20 6.37
CA GLY A 192 -13.90 22.92 5.10
C GLY A 192 -13.93 24.03 4.06
N GLU A 193 -14.49 25.17 4.44
CA GLU A 193 -14.57 26.37 3.62
C GLU A 193 -13.29 27.22 3.80
N THR A 194 -12.15 26.69 3.35
CA THR A 194 -10.84 27.33 3.53
C THR A 194 -10.74 28.69 2.84
N ASP A 195 -11.37 28.86 1.67
CA ASP A 195 -11.45 30.15 0.98
C ASP A 195 -12.23 31.20 1.78
N SER A 196 -13.35 30.79 2.39
CA SER A 196 -14.13 31.66 3.27
C SER A 196 -13.35 32.01 4.53
N ALA A 197 -12.64 31.04 5.13
CA ALA A 197 -11.76 31.28 6.27
C ALA A 197 -10.64 32.28 5.91
N ARG A 198 -10.04 32.15 4.72
CA ARG A 198 -9.00 33.06 4.22
C ARG A 198 -9.54 34.45 3.96
N LYS A 199 -10.73 34.56 3.38
CA LYS A 199 -11.40 35.85 3.15
C LYS A 199 -11.71 36.56 4.47
N MET A 200 -12.29 35.84 5.44
CA MET A 200 -12.53 36.39 6.77
C MET A 200 -11.24 36.90 7.41
N PHE A 201 -10.17 36.12 7.34
CA PHE A 201 -8.86 36.50 7.86
C PHE A 201 -8.29 37.76 7.19
N ASP A 202 -8.46 37.88 5.86
CA ASP A 202 -7.97 39.04 5.10
C ASP A 202 -8.74 40.32 5.42
N GLU A 203 -10.03 40.22 5.73
CA GLU A 203 -10.88 41.35 6.12
C GLU A 203 -10.68 41.79 7.58
N MET A 204 -9.94 41.03 8.40
CA MET A 204 -9.69 41.38 9.81
C MET A 204 -8.84 42.66 9.93
N PRO A 205 -9.27 43.66 10.75
CA PRO A 205 -8.51 44.90 10.96
C PRO A 205 -7.25 44.69 11.81
N GLU A 206 -7.32 43.78 12.79
CA GLU A 206 -6.21 43.37 13.63
C GLU A 206 -6.08 41.85 13.62
N ARG A 207 -4.86 41.35 13.42
CA ARG A 207 -4.56 39.91 13.41
C ARG A 207 -3.54 39.61 14.48
N ASN A 208 -3.84 38.62 15.32
CA ASN A 208 -2.95 38.19 16.38
C ASN A 208 -2.55 36.72 16.19
N VAL A 209 -1.75 36.19 17.12
CA VAL A 209 -1.27 34.80 17.07
C VAL A 209 -2.41 33.78 16.88
N VAL A 210 -3.59 34.05 17.44
CA VAL A 210 -4.76 33.16 17.35
C VAL A 210 -5.36 33.20 15.95
N SER A 211 -5.47 34.38 15.31
CA SER A 211 -5.93 34.53 13.93
C SER A 211 -5.11 33.67 12.97
N TRP A 212 -3.78 33.79 13.07
CA TRP A 212 -2.84 33.03 12.25
C TRP A 212 -2.88 31.53 12.55
N THR A 213 -2.92 31.16 13.84
CA THR A 213 -2.98 29.75 14.25
C THR A 213 -4.24 29.06 13.74
N SER A 214 -5.40 29.73 13.82
CA SER A 214 -6.66 29.20 13.29
C SER A 214 -6.58 28.94 11.79
N LEU A 215 -6.04 29.90 11.02
CA LEU A 215 -5.89 29.76 9.57
C LEU A 215 -4.90 28.65 9.21
N ILE A 216 -3.71 28.61 9.83
CA ILE A 216 -2.70 27.57 9.61
C ILE A 216 -3.27 26.19 9.93
N CYS A 217 -4.01 26.04 11.03
CA CYS A 217 -4.68 24.80 11.39
C CYS A 217 -5.74 24.38 10.38
N ALA A 218 -6.51 25.34 9.82
CA ALA A 218 -7.51 25.07 8.80
C ALA A 218 -6.89 24.50 7.52
N TYR A 219 -5.84 25.14 7.00
CA TYR A 219 -5.12 24.64 5.81
C TYR A 219 -4.46 23.28 6.09
N ALA A 220 -3.82 23.12 7.25
CA ALA A 220 -3.17 21.87 7.63
C ALA A 220 -4.16 20.72 7.85
N ALA A 221 -5.42 20.98 8.20
CA ALA A 221 -6.46 19.97 8.36
C ALA A 221 -7.03 19.46 7.02
N ARG A 222 -6.79 20.20 5.93
CA ARG A 222 -7.31 19.91 4.59
C ARG A 222 -6.21 19.44 3.63
N ASP A 223 -5.21 18.75 4.17
CA ASP A 223 -4.01 18.25 3.46
C ASP A 223 -3.25 19.32 2.63
N SER A 224 -3.56 20.61 2.82
CA SER A 224 -2.89 21.75 2.19
C SER A 224 -1.67 22.18 3.00
N HIS A 225 -0.79 21.21 3.26
CA HIS A 225 0.34 21.35 4.18
C HIS A 225 1.36 22.39 3.73
N ARG A 226 1.59 22.51 2.42
CA ARG A 226 2.54 23.49 1.86
C ARG A 226 2.06 24.93 2.12
N ASP A 227 0.78 25.20 1.92
CA ASP A 227 0.18 26.50 2.17
C ASP A 227 0.18 26.85 3.65
N ALA A 228 -0.10 25.86 4.53
CA ALA A 228 -0.01 26.03 5.97
C ALA A 228 1.41 26.44 6.42
N VAL A 229 2.46 25.82 5.86
CA VAL A 229 3.86 26.19 6.12
C VAL A 229 4.19 27.56 5.53
N SER A 230 3.66 27.91 4.36
CA SER A 230 3.85 29.25 3.77
C SER A 230 3.22 30.35 4.62
N LEU A 231 2.02 30.11 5.17
CA LEU A 231 1.35 31.03 6.08
C LEU A 231 2.13 31.22 7.38
N PHE A 232 2.82 30.19 7.87
CA PHE A 232 3.71 30.29 9.03
C PHE A 232 4.89 31.24 8.78
N PHE A 233 5.56 31.14 7.62
CA PHE A 233 6.64 32.09 7.30
C PHE A 233 6.10 33.51 7.11
N LYS A 234 4.91 33.67 6.52
CA LYS A 234 4.27 34.99 6.41
C LYS A 234 3.94 35.60 7.78
N MET A 235 3.50 34.78 8.73
CA MET A 235 3.27 35.20 10.11
C MET A 235 4.56 35.74 10.78
N GLU A 236 5.70 35.08 10.54
CA GLU A 236 7.02 35.53 11.00
C GLU A 236 7.45 36.83 10.32
N ASP A 237 7.25 36.94 9.00
CA ASP A 237 7.57 38.14 8.22
C ASP A 237 6.79 39.37 8.70
N GLU A 238 5.54 39.17 9.17
CA GLU A 238 4.72 40.21 9.80
C GLU A 238 5.08 40.47 11.28
N GLY A 239 6.11 39.81 11.81
CA GLY A 239 6.65 40.03 13.15
C GLY A 239 5.81 39.43 14.28
N ILE A 240 4.90 38.50 13.97
CA ILE A 240 4.02 37.88 14.96
C ILE A 240 4.66 36.57 15.45
N GLU A 241 5.11 36.54 16.71
CA GLU A 241 5.73 35.35 17.28
C GLU A 241 4.74 34.17 17.35
N PRO A 242 5.07 32.98 16.80
CA PRO A 242 4.20 31.82 16.84
C PRO A 242 4.06 31.27 18.26
N ASN A 243 2.98 30.53 18.51
CA ASN A 243 2.79 29.81 19.77
C ASN A 243 3.04 28.30 19.61
N GLU A 244 2.96 27.57 20.71
CA GLU A 244 3.20 26.13 20.74
C GLU A 244 2.31 25.34 19.78
N VAL A 245 1.02 25.71 19.70
CA VAL A 245 0.04 25.04 18.85
C VAL A 245 0.36 25.28 17.38
N THR A 246 0.71 26.52 17.02
CA THR A 246 1.14 26.88 15.65
C THR A 246 2.33 26.03 15.23
N VAL A 247 3.39 26.03 16.05
CA VAL A 247 4.66 25.36 15.75
C VAL A 247 4.46 23.85 15.60
N THR A 248 3.75 23.22 16.54
CA THR A 248 3.47 21.78 16.49
C THR A 248 2.75 21.39 15.20
N ARG A 249 1.72 22.18 14.81
CA ARG A 249 0.94 21.92 13.59
C ARG A 249 1.78 22.08 12.32
N VAL A 250 2.67 23.07 12.28
CA VAL A 250 3.56 23.32 11.14
C VAL A 250 4.62 22.23 11.03
N ILE A 251 5.20 21.77 12.14
CA ILE A 251 6.14 20.62 12.16
C ILE A 251 5.44 19.36 11.65
N SER A 252 4.22 19.07 12.11
CA SER A 252 3.44 17.94 11.58
C SER A 252 3.10 18.08 10.10
N SER A 253 2.90 19.31 9.60
CA SER A 253 2.70 19.57 8.17
C SER A 253 3.97 19.32 7.36
N CYS A 254 5.15 19.69 7.89
CA CYS A 254 6.45 19.34 7.29
C CYS A 254 6.65 17.81 7.26
N ALA A 255 6.28 17.11 8.35
CA ALA A 255 6.32 15.65 8.43
C ALA A 255 5.45 14.97 7.36
N LYS A 256 4.31 15.57 7.03
CA LYS A 256 3.40 15.10 5.97
C LYS A 256 3.92 15.37 4.56
N LEU A 257 4.66 16.46 4.37
CA LEU A 257 5.32 16.78 3.11
C LEU A 257 6.55 15.93 2.84
N GLY A 258 7.20 15.40 3.89
CA GLY A 258 8.49 14.71 3.78
C GLY A 258 9.64 15.65 3.38
N ASP A 259 9.44 16.96 3.50
CA ASP A 259 10.41 17.99 3.10
C ASP A 259 11.28 18.37 4.31
N LYS A 260 12.49 17.80 4.34
CA LYS A 260 13.47 18.02 5.40
C LYS A 260 13.88 19.50 5.48
N ASP A 261 14.11 20.15 4.34
CA ASP A 261 14.64 21.50 4.30
C ASP A 261 13.62 22.52 4.84
N MET A 262 12.33 22.33 4.54
CA MET A 262 11.27 23.11 5.18
C MET A 262 11.22 22.89 6.69
N GLY A 263 11.34 21.65 7.15
CA GLY A 263 11.36 21.32 8.59
C GLY A 263 12.52 21.99 9.35
N GLU A 264 13.72 22.04 8.76
CA GLU A 264 14.89 22.70 9.34
C GLU A 264 14.72 24.23 9.39
N ARG A 265 14.15 24.83 8.34
CA ARG A 265 13.84 26.26 8.34
C ARG A 265 12.87 26.62 9.46
N VAL A 266 11.80 25.84 9.65
CA VAL A 266 10.84 26.04 10.75
C VAL A 266 11.56 25.93 12.11
N LEU A 267 12.48 24.98 12.26
CA LEU A 267 13.32 24.83 13.47
C LEU A 267 14.20 26.04 13.75
N ASP A 268 14.77 26.66 12.73
CA ASP A 268 15.58 27.87 12.90
C ASP A 268 14.75 29.07 13.38
N VAL A 269 13.49 29.18 12.93
CA VAL A 269 12.53 30.17 13.45
C VAL A 269 12.24 29.90 14.93
N ILE A 270 12.00 28.64 15.31
CA ILE A 270 11.72 28.27 16.71
C ILE A 270 12.91 28.60 17.61
N LYS A 271 14.15 28.33 17.17
CA LYS A 271 15.37 28.64 17.94
C LYS A 271 15.58 30.14 18.17
N ARG A 272 15.12 30.99 17.24
CA ARG A 272 15.16 32.46 17.37
C ARG A 272 14.02 32.99 18.24
N SER A 273 12.93 32.23 18.35
CA SER A 273 11.78 32.59 19.19
C SER A 273 12.07 32.39 20.67
N ARG A 274 11.20 32.94 21.53
CA ARG A 274 11.26 32.73 22.99
C ARG A 274 10.64 31.40 23.44
N LEU A 275 10.19 30.56 22.51
CA LEU A 275 9.55 29.29 22.82
C LEU A 275 10.54 28.25 23.32
N LYS A 276 10.16 27.54 24.38
CA LYS A 276 10.91 26.38 24.87
C LYS A 276 10.33 25.10 24.27
N PHE A 277 11.21 24.19 23.83
CA PHE A 277 10.78 22.86 23.41
C PHE A 277 10.15 22.12 24.59
N ASN A 278 8.95 21.59 24.36
CA ASN A 278 8.28 20.70 25.29
C ASN A 278 8.12 19.31 24.67
N GLY A 279 7.58 18.35 25.44
CA GLY A 279 7.42 16.97 24.97
C GLY A 279 6.56 16.84 23.71
N VAL A 280 5.53 17.69 23.53
CA VAL A 280 4.65 17.64 22.36
C VAL A 280 5.39 18.07 21.09
N MET A 281 6.16 19.16 21.18
CA MET A 281 7.02 19.62 20.08
C MET A 281 8.10 18.60 19.74
N LEU A 282 8.75 18.00 20.75
CA LEU A 282 9.77 16.97 20.53
C LEU A 282 9.20 15.74 19.82
N ASN A 283 8.00 15.29 20.20
CA ASN A 283 7.31 14.19 19.51
C ASN A 283 7.04 14.52 18.04
N ALA A 284 6.55 15.73 17.75
CA ALA A 284 6.30 16.18 16.40
C ALA A 284 7.61 16.27 15.57
N LEU A 285 8.70 16.73 16.18
CA LEU A 285 10.02 16.81 15.52
C LEU A 285 10.58 15.44 15.19
N VAL A 286 10.50 14.49 16.12
CA VAL A 286 10.94 13.11 15.89
C VAL A 286 10.12 12.48 14.76
N ASP A 287 8.79 12.62 14.77
CA ASP A 287 7.93 12.15 13.67
C ASP A 287 8.29 12.79 12.32
N MET A 288 8.60 14.10 12.31
CA MET A 288 9.02 14.82 11.11
C MET A 288 10.33 14.27 10.56
N TYR A 289 11.38 14.18 11.38
CA TYR A 289 12.68 13.69 10.90
C TYR A 289 12.62 12.23 10.42
N MET A 290 11.84 11.37 11.10
CA MET A 290 11.65 9.98 10.66
C MET A 290 10.99 9.92 9.27
N LYS A 291 9.90 10.68 9.04
CA LYS A 291 9.20 10.71 7.75
C LYS A 291 10.01 11.37 6.62
N CYS A 292 10.87 12.32 6.96
CA CYS A 292 11.80 12.95 6.02
C CYS A 292 13.05 12.07 5.74
N GLY A 293 13.13 10.84 6.27
CA GLY A 293 14.26 9.93 6.05
C GLY A 293 15.54 10.27 6.83
N ALA A 294 15.48 11.24 7.75
CA ALA A 294 16.61 11.70 8.56
C ALA A 294 16.66 11.02 9.94
N GLU A 295 16.65 9.68 9.93
CA GLU A 295 16.56 8.82 11.13
C GLU A 295 17.62 9.11 12.18
N ASN A 296 18.88 9.30 11.78
CA ASN A 296 19.98 9.57 12.73
C ASN A 296 19.69 10.81 13.59
N LYS A 297 19.11 11.85 12.98
CA LYS A 297 18.77 13.09 13.70
C LYS A 297 17.54 12.91 14.58
N ALA A 298 16.56 12.13 14.12
CA ALA A 298 15.40 11.76 14.95
C ALA A 298 15.83 11.00 16.21
N MET A 299 16.71 10.00 16.05
CA MET A 299 17.21 9.19 17.17
C MET A 299 18.14 9.97 18.10
N GLN A 300 18.90 10.95 17.57
CA GLN A 300 19.64 11.88 18.42
C GLN A 300 18.70 12.68 19.34
N ILE A 301 17.65 13.30 18.78
CA ILE A 301 16.66 14.07 19.55
C ILE A 301 15.93 13.18 20.56
N PHE A 302 15.58 11.96 20.16
CA PHE A 302 14.99 10.96 21.05
C PHE A 302 15.91 10.63 22.23
N ASN A 303 17.20 10.42 21.96
CA ASN A 303 18.17 10.04 22.99
C ASN A 303 18.50 11.19 23.96
N GLU A 304 18.56 12.42 23.46
CA GLU A 304 18.78 13.64 24.26
C GLU A 304 17.56 14.03 25.11
N CYS A 305 16.37 13.50 24.81
CA CYS A 305 15.17 13.74 25.60
C CYS A 305 15.25 13.00 26.95
N VAL A 306 15.29 13.77 28.05
CA VAL A 306 15.40 13.24 29.42
C VAL A 306 14.08 12.64 29.91
N ASP A 307 12.95 13.24 29.54
CA ASP A 307 11.60 12.83 29.99
C ASP A 307 10.84 12.15 28.84
N ARG A 308 11.28 10.93 28.50
CA ARG A 308 10.69 10.16 27.40
C ARG A 308 9.36 9.56 27.84
N ASN A 309 8.27 10.07 27.27
CA ASN A 309 6.93 9.57 27.54
C ASN A 309 6.51 8.46 26.55
N LEU A 310 5.41 7.78 26.88
CA LEU A 310 4.88 6.66 26.10
C LEU A 310 4.59 7.05 24.64
N VAL A 311 4.12 8.28 24.42
CA VAL A 311 3.80 8.81 23.09
C VAL A 311 5.05 8.92 22.22
N LEU A 312 6.18 9.33 22.79
CA LEU A 312 7.46 9.42 22.06
C LEU A 312 7.94 8.04 21.62
N TYR A 313 7.94 7.05 22.53
CA TYR A 313 8.26 5.67 22.20
C TYR A 313 7.34 5.12 21.10
N ASN A 314 6.02 5.29 21.22
CA ASN A 314 5.04 4.85 20.22
C ASN A 314 5.26 5.52 18.85
N THR A 315 5.67 6.80 18.83
CA THR A 315 5.98 7.54 17.60
C THR A 315 7.19 6.94 16.88
N VAL A 316 8.27 6.67 17.61
CA VAL A 316 9.48 6.05 17.04
C VAL A 316 9.19 4.63 16.54
N MET A 317 8.56 3.79 17.38
CA MET A 317 8.22 2.41 17.02
C MET A 317 7.33 2.35 15.77
N SER A 318 6.25 3.14 15.72
CA SER A 318 5.32 3.12 14.57
C SER A 318 5.96 3.62 13.27
N ASN A 319 6.91 4.56 13.35
CA ASN A 319 7.67 5.00 12.17
C ASN A 319 8.66 3.94 11.70
N PHE A 320 9.38 3.26 12.60
CA PHE A 320 10.24 2.13 12.23
C PHE A 320 9.47 1.00 11.55
N VAL A 321 8.27 0.67 12.06
CA VAL A 321 7.38 -0.31 11.43
C VAL A 321 7.01 0.12 10.00
N LYS A 322 6.65 1.39 9.78
CA LYS A 322 6.31 1.91 8.45
C LYS A 322 7.49 1.92 7.47
N MET A 323 8.72 2.06 7.99
CA MET A 323 9.95 2.00 7.21
C MET A 323 10.42 0.55 6.94
N GLY A 324 9.70 -0.47 7.45
CA GLY A 324 10.10 -1.87 7.32
C GLY A 324 11.23 -2.31 8.27
N LYS A 325 11.63 -1.44 9.21
CA LYS A 325 12.70 -1.64 10.18
C LYS A 325 12.21 -2.30 11.46
N ALA A 326 11.79 -3.55 11.33
CA ALA A 326 11.15 -4.31 12.40
C ALA A 326 12.08 -4.52 13.62
N SER A 327 13.36 -4.76 13.40
CA SER A 327 14.36 -4.97 14.47
C SER A 327 14.53 -3.75 15.37
N GLU A 328 14.55 -2.56 14.78
CA GLU A 328 14.74 -1.28 15.46
C GLU A 328 13.50 -0.95 16.31
N ALA A 329 12.30 -1.18 15.78
CA ALA A 329 11.05 -1.04 16.54
C ALA A 329 11.05 -1.92 17.80
N VAL A 330 11.50 -3.18 17.68
CA VAL A 330 11.58 -4.12 18.81
C VAL A 330 12.65 -3.71 19.84
N ASN A 331 13.76 -3.12 19.40
CA ASN A 331 14.79 -2.63 20.33
C ASN A 331 14.29 -1.44 21.16
N VAL A 332 13.59 -0.50 20.53
CA VAL A 332 12.94 0.64 21.22
C VAL A 332 11.88 0.15 22.21
N PHE A 333 11.13 -0.90 21.85
CA PHE A 333 10.19 -1.54 22.77
C PHE A 333 10.88 -2.17 23.99
N ARG A 334 12.04 -2.82 23.80
CA ARG A 334 12.80 -3.40 24.91
C ARG A 334 13.30 -2.32 25.86
N GLU A 335 13.84 -1.22 25.32
CA GLU A 335 14.26 -0.05 26.11
C GLU A 335 13.08 0.50 26.92
N MET A 336 11.91 0.68 26.30
CA MET A 336 10.68 1.12 26.99
C MET A 336 10.32 0.23 28.19
N LEU A 337 10.44 -1.10 28.05
CA LEU A 337 10.18 -2.05 29.14
C LEU A 337 11.23 -1.98 30.26
N GLU A 338 12.50 -1.75 29.93
CA GLU A 338 13.59 -1.58 30.91
C GLU A 338 13.37 -0.32 31.76
N PHE A 339 12.82 0.75 31.17
CA PHE A 339 12.37 1.93 31.91
C PHE A 339 11.09 1.71 32.75
N GLY A 340 10.50 0.51 32.72
CA GLY A 340 9.34 0.14 33.52
C GLY A 340 8.01 0.69 32.99
N MET A 341 7.96 1.15 31.75
CA MET A 341 6.73 1.68 31.15
C MET A 341 5.79 0.54 30.76
N LYS A 342 4.48 0.76 30.91
CA LYS A 342 3.46 -0.23 30.53
C LYS A 342 3.04 -0.04 29.07
N PRO A 343 3.15 -1.07 28.21
CA PRO A 343 2.63 -1.04 26.85
C PRO A 343 1.12 -0.74 26.80
N ASP A 344 0.73 0.19 25.93
CA ASP A 344 -0.67 0.45 25.62
C ASP A 344 -1.09 -0.22 24.30
N ARG A 345 -2.32 0.05 23.87
CA ARG A 345 -2.87 -0.45 22.60
C ARG A 345 -1.97 -0.10 21.39
N VAL A 346 -1.44 1.12 21.34
CA VAL A 346 -0.64 1.61 20.21
C VAL A 346 0.75 0.98 20.22
N THR A 347 1.32 0.77 21.41
CA THR A 347 2.55 0.01 21.61
C THR A 347 2.39 -1.41 21.10
N MET A 348 1.36 -2.13 21.57
CA MET A 348 1.14 -3.53 21.20
C MET A 348 0.88 -3.69 19.71
N LEU A 349 0.11 -2.78 19.09
CA LEU A 349 -0.11 -2.79 17.65
C LEU A 349 1.21 -2.69 16.88
N SER A 350 2.06 -1.71 17.22
CA SER A 350 3.32 -1.47 16.54
C SER A 350 4.27 -2.68 16.68
N VAL A 351 4.38 -3.23 17.89
CA VAL A 351 5.28 -4.34 18.18
C VAL A 351 4.82 -5.64 17.53
N ILE A 352 3.53 -5.98 17.60
CA ILE A 352 2.98 -7.21 17.00
C ILE A 352 3.26 -7.23 15.49
N THR A 353 3.04 -6.11 14.79
CA THR A 353 3.29 -6.01 13.34
C THR A 353 4.77 -6.22 12.97
N SER A 354 5.70 -5.81 13.83
CA SER A 354 7.15 -6.02 13.65
C SER A 354 7.70 -7.30 14.28
N SER A 355 6.88 -8.06 15.01
CA SER A 355 7.37 -9.15 15.84
C SER A 355 7.65 -10.43 15.05
N ASP A 356 8.68 -11.15 15.49
CA ASP A 356 8.86 -12.55 15.11
C ASP A 356 7.86 -13.43 15.88
N PHE A 357 7.80 -14.73 15.54
CA PHE A 357 6.88 -15.66 16.20
C PHE A 357 7.01 -15.67 17.72
N ARG A 358 8.24 -15.60 18.26
CA ARG A 358 8.49 -15.73 19.69
C ARG A 358 8.01 -14.51 20.46
N LEU A 359 8.39 -13.32 20.01
CA LEU A 359 7.95 -12.06 20.59
C LEU A 359 6.44 -11.85 20.38
N GLY A 360 5.92 -12.24 19.22
CA GLY A 360 4.49 -12.15 18.90
C GLY A 360 3.63 -12.98 19.86
N VAL A 361 4.06 -14.18 20.24
CA VAL A 361 3.38 -15.00 21.26
C VAL A 361 3.43 -14.34 22.65
N GLN A 362 4.56 -13.74 23.03
CA GLN A 362 4.65 -13.00 24.29
C GLN A 362 3.73 -11.78 24.29
N CYS A 363 3.67 -11.07 23.17
CA CYS A 363 2.76 -9.95 22.97
C CYS A 363 1.29 -10.39 23.05
N HIS A 364 0.94 -11.52 22.43
CA HIS A 364 -0.40 -12.09 22.52
C HIS A 364 -0.79 -12.44 23.96
N ALA A 365 0.11 -13.05 24.74
CA ALA A 365 -0.12 -13.32 26.15
C ALA A 365 -0.31 -12.02 26.97
N TYR A 366 0.46 -10.97 26.66
CA TYR A 366 0.28 -9.65 27.27
C TYR A 366 -1.08 -9.04 26.92
N VAL A 367 -1.51 -9.12 25.66
CA VAL A 367 -2.82 -8.64 25.19
C VAL A 367 -3.94 -9.26 26.02
N LEU A 368 -3.94 -10.60 26.14
CA LEU A 368 -4.94 -11.35 26.90
C LEU A 368 -4.92 -11.02 28.40
N ARG A 369 -3.73 -10.86 28.98
CA ARG A 369 -3.59 -10.58 30.42
C ARG A 369 -4.07 -9.17 30.80
N ASN A 370 -4.07 -8.23 29.86
CA ASN A 370 -4.41 -6.83 30.09
C ASN A 370 -5.74 -6.40 29.45
N GLY A 371 -6.56 -7.34 28.94
CA GLY A 371 -7.89 -7.04 28.39
C GLY A 371 -7.85 -6.26 27.07
N LEU A 372 -6.79 -6.41 26.28
CA LEU A 372 -6.61 -5.71 25.01
C LEU A 372 -7.17 -6.50 23.81
N GLU A 373 -7.69 -7.70 24.01
CA GLU A 373 -8.18 -8.62 22.98
C GLU A 373 -9.46 -8.16 22.28
N ASN A 374 -10.26 -7.29 22.92
CA ASN A 374 -11.50 -6.77 22.36
C ASN A 374 -11.29 -5.75 21.23
N TRP A 375 -10.04 -5.39 20.92
CA TRP A 375 -9.74 -4.43 19.87
C TRP A 375 -9.43 -5.14 18.55
N ASP A 376 -10.30 -4.96 17.55
CA ASP A 376 -10.20 -5.60 16.23
C ASP A 376 -8.83 -5.41 15.56
N ASN A 377 -8.21 -4.24 15.70
CA ASN A 377 -6.90 -3.96 15.10
C ASN A 377 -5.77 -4.80 15.71
N ILE A 378 -5.87 -5.14 17.01
CA ILE A 378 -4.93 -6.06 17.66
C ILE A 378 -5.19 -7.48 17.16
N GLY A 379 -6.45 -7.92 17.13
CA GLY A 379 -6.84 -9.24 16.58
C GLY A 379 -6.34 -9.45 15.15
N ASN A 380 -6.56 -8.46 14.27
CA ASN A 380 -6.10 -8.50 12.88
C ASN A 380 -4.57 -8.57 12.78
N SER A 381 -3.85 -7.81 13.63
CA SER A 381 -2.39 -7.84 13.65
C SER A 381 -1.83 -9.16 14.18
N LEU A 382 -2.52 -9.80 15.13
CA LEU A 382 -2.18 -11.14 15.60
C LEU A 382 -2.43 -12.21 14.53
N ILE A 383 -3.53 -12.11 13.79
CA ILE A 383 -3.81 -12.98 12.63
C ILE A 383 -2.70 -12.84 11.59
N ASP A 384 -2.31 -11.61 11.23
CA ASP A 384 -1.21 -11.35 10.29
C ASP A 384 0.14 -11.90 10.82
N MET A 385 0.45 -11.70 12.11
CA MET A 385 1.67 -12.23 12.73
C MET A 385 1.72 -13.77 12.71
N TYR A 386 0.63 -14.44 13.11
CA TYR A 386 0.58 -15.90 13.12
C TYR A 386 0.60 -16.50 11.71
N THR A 387 -0.07 -15.86 10.74
CA THR A 387 -0.05 -16.32 9.34
C THR A 387 1.34 -16.14 8.71
N LYS A 388 2.01 -15.00 8.93
CA LYS A 388 3.42 -14.79 8.52
C LYS A 388 4.38 -15.79 9.18
N SER A 389 4.11 -16.17 10.43
CA SER A 389 4.86 -17.19 11.16
C SER A 389 4.53 -18.64 10.75
N GLY A 390 3.61 -18.83 9.80
CA GLY A 390 3.19 -20.14 9.32
C GLY A 390 2.37 -20.97 10.32
N LYS A 391 1.76 -20.32 11.31
CA LYS A 391 0.92 -20.93 12.36
C LYS A 391 -0.56 -20.63 12.12
N GLN A 392 -1.09 -21.17 11.03
CA GLN A 392 -2.45 -20.91 10.57
C GLN A 392 -3.54 -21.31 11.58
N GLU A 393 -3.36 -22.44 12.27
CA GLU A 393 -4.30 -22.88 13.30
C GLU A 393 -4.44 -21.84 14.42
N TRP A 394 -3.34 -21.19 14.81
CA TRP A 394 -3.37 -20.12 15.81
C TRP A 394 -4.05 -18.87 15.28
N ALA A 395 -3.83 -18.51 14.00
CA ALA A 395 -4.55 -17.41 13.36
C ALA A 395 -6.07 -17.67 13.34
N CYS A 396 -6.51 -18.88 12.99
CA CYS A 396 -7.93 -19.28 13.04
C CYS A 396 -8.48 -19.24 14.47
N ARG A 397 -7.70 -19.64 15.48
CA ARG A 397 -8.11 -19.55 16.88
C ARG A 397 -8.32 -18.11 17.33
N VAL A 398 -7.38 -17.20 17.01
CA VAL A 398 -7.54 -15.77 17.29
C VAL A 398 -8.81 -15.26 16.62
N PHE A 399 -8.98 -15.52 15.32
CA PHE A 399 -10.16 -15.10 14.56
C PHE A 399 -11.48 -15.61 15.17
N ASN A 400 -11.55 -16.89 15.55
CA ASN A 400 -12.75 -17.48 16.14
C ASN A 400 -13.10 -16.86 17.49
N GLN A 401 -12.10 -16.47 18.29
CA GLN A 401 -12.27 -15.83 19.59
C GLN A 401 -12.61 -14.33 19.50
N MET A 402 -12.51 -13.70 18.32
CA MET A 402 -12.92 -12.30 18.16
C MET A 402 -14.43 -12.15 18.38
N PRO A 403 -14.86 -11.21 19.25
CA PRO A 403 -16.28 -10.96 19.51
C PRO A 403 -16.99 -10.45 18.24
N ASP A 404 -16.38 -9.49 17.56
CA ASP A 404 -16.85 -8.93 16.29
C ASP A 404 -15.85 -9.22 15.17
N LYS A 405 -16.31 -9.91 14.12
CA LYS A 405 -15.48 -10.28 12.97
C LYS A 405 -15.70 -9.27 11.85
N SER A 406 -14.87 -8.23 11.83
CA SER A 406 -14.89 -7.23 10.77
C SER A 406 -14.53 -7.82 9.39
N ILE A 407 -14.92 -7.15 8.30
CA ILE A 407 -14.47 -7.52 6.94
C ILE A 407 -12.93 -7.55 6.84
N VAL A 408 -12.24 -6.68 7.58
CA VAL A 408 -10.77 -6.65 7.63
C VAL A 408 -10.21 -7.91 8.29
N SER A 409 -10.87 -8.45 9.31
CA SER A 409 -10.50 -9.68 10.00
C SER A 409 -10.60 -10.89 9.06
N TRP A 410 -11.70 -11.00 8.31
CA TRP A 410 -11.89 -12.01 7.28
C TRP A 410 -10.82 -11.92 6.19
N ASN A 411 -10.62 -10.74 5.61
CA ASN A 411 -9.62 -10.52 4.55
C ASN A 411 -8.20 -10.85 5.02
N SER A 412 -7.84 -10.51 6.27
CA SER A 412 -6.53 -10.80 6.85
C SER A 412 -6.29 -12.30 6.97
N LEU A 413 -7.30 -13.05 7.43
CA LEU A 413 -7.21 -14.50 7.54
C LEU A 413 -7.14 -15.17 6.16
N ILE A 414 -8.02 -14.79 5.21
CA ILE A 414 -8.04 -15.32 3.84
C ILE A 414 -6.70 -15.08 3.14
N ALA A 415 -6.17 -13.85 3.22
CA ALA A 415 -4.87 -13.52 2.63
C ALA A 415 -3.73 -14.37 3.21
N GLY A 416 -3.74 -14.58 4.52
CA GLY A 416 -2.75 -15.40 5.21
C GLY A 416 -2.85 -16.89 4.84
N VAL A 417 -4.07 -17.41 4.75
CA VAL A 417 -4.34 -18.81 4.40
C VAL A 417 -3.94 -19.10 2.96
N ALA A 418 -4.35 -18.24 2.03
CA ALA A 418 -4.11 -18.43 0.61
C ALA A 418 -2.62 -18.29 0.23
N ARG A 419 -1.83 -17.49 0.96
CA ARG A 419 -0.37 -17.35 0.75
C ARG A 419 0.38 -18.67 0.91
N LYS A 420 -0.15 -19.60 1.71
CA LYS A 420 0.43 -20.93 1.94
C LYS A 420 -0.03 -22.00 0.94
N GLY A 421 -0.85 -21.62 -0.05
CA GLY A 421 -1.36 -22.54 -1.08
C GLY A 421 -2.64 -23.28 -0.69
N ASP A 422 -3.19 -23.05 0.51
CA ASP A 422 -4.49 -23.60 0.92
C ASP A 422 -5.64 -22.74 0.39
N VAL A 423 -5.79 -22.75 -0.93
CA VAL A 423 -6.80 -21.97 -1.64
C VAL A 423 -8.21 -22.46 -1.32
N GLU A 424 -8.38 -23.75 -1.09
CA GLU A 424 -9.69 -24.36 -0.79
C GLU A 424 -10.26 -23.83 0.53
N SER A 425 -9.46 -23.82 1.61
CA SER A 425 -9.89 -23.22 2.88
C SER A 425 -10.13 -21.73 2.75
N ALA A 426 -9.29 -21.02 1.99
CA ALA A 426 -9.48 -19.58 1.73
C ALA A 426 -10.80 -19.30 0.99
N LYS A 427 -11.13 -20.13 -0.02
CA LYS A 427 -12.38 -20.03 -0.79
C LYS A 427 -13.59 -20.34 0.10
N LYS A 428 -13.52 -21.38 0.92
CA LYS A 428 -14.57 -21.70 1.90
C LYS A 428 -14.82 -20.54 2.86
N MET A 429 -13.76 -19.95 3.43
CA MET A 429 -13.89 -18.79 4.31
C MET A 429 -14.48 -17.58 3.57
N PHE A 430 -14.08 -17.35 2.31
CA PHE A 430 -14.63 -16.29 1.47
C PHE A 430 -16.13 -16.50 1.20
N ASP A 431 -16.56 -17.74 0.98
CA ASP A 431 -17.96 -18.10 0.74
C ASP A 431 -18.81 -18.01 2.02
N GLU A 432 -18.21 -18.20 3.20
CA GLU A 432 -18.83 -18.01 4.52
C GLU A 432 -18.92 -16.53 4.95
N MET A 433 -18.25 -15.61 4.27
CA MET A 433 -18.29 -14.18 4.61
C MET A 433 -19.72 -13.62 4.54
N PRO A 434 -20.23 -12.98 5.62
CA PRO A 434 -21.57 -12.38 5.60
C PRO A 434 -21.72 -11.24 4.61
N GLU A 435 -20.67 -10.41 4.50
CA GLU A 435 -20.59 -9.29 3.58
C GLU A 435 -19.22 -9.28 2.91
N ARG A 436 -19.20 -8.99 1.61
CA ARG A 436 -17.98 -8.89 0.81
C ARG A 436 -17.88 -7.49 0.23
N ASN A 437 -16.68 -6.92 0.32
CA ASN A 437 -16.37 -5.69 -0.37
C ASN A 437 -15.31 -5.93 -1.45
N ILE A 438 -14.95 -4.86 -2.17
CA ILE A 438 -13.94 -4.94 -3.23
C ILE A 438 -12.58 -5.47 -2.75
N VAL A 439 -12.21 -5.24 -1.49
CA VAL A 439 -10.97 -5.75 -0.91
C VAL A 439 -11.04 -7.26 -0.72
N SER A 440 -12.19 -7.79 -0.32
CA SER A 440 -12.42 -9.25 -0.22
C SER A 440 -12.23 -9.92 -1.58
N TRP A 441 -12.89 -9.41 -2.62
CA TRP A 441 -12.74 -9.93 -3.99
C TRP A 441 -11.31 -9.84 -4.49
N ASN A 442 -10.64 -8.70 -4.31
CA ASN A 442 -9.26 -8.50 -4.74
C ASN A 442 -8.28 -9.44 -4.02
N THR A 443 -8.52 -9.72 -2.74
CA THR A 443 -7.70 -10.64 -1.95
C THR A 443 -7.80 -12.06 -2.51
N MET A 444 -9.01 -12.52 -2.83
CA MET A 444 -9.22 -13.87 -3.34
C MET A 444 -8.79 -14.02 -4.81
N ILE A 445 -9.11 -13.06 -5.68
CA ILE A 445 -8.65 -13.09 -7.08
C ILE A 445 -7.11 -13.01 -7.12
N GLY A 446 -6.51 -12.12 -6.33
CA GLY A 446 -5.05 -11.98 -6.26
C GLY A 446 -4.36 -13.23 -5.70
N SER A 447 -4.97 -13.93 -4.75
CA SER A 447 -4.40 -15.16 -4.21
C SER A 447 -4.46 -16.33 -5.19
N LEU A 448 -5.55 -16.44 -5.96
CA LEU A 448 -5.66 -17.43 -7.05
C LEU A 448 -4.56 -17.22 -8.10
N VAL A 449 -4.33 -15.97 -8.52
CA VAL A 449 -3.25 -15.61 -9.46
C VAL A 449 -1.87 -15.95 -8.88
N GLN A 450 -1.63 -15.69 -7.59
CA GLN A 450 -0.35 -16.05 -6.94
C GLN A 450 -0.09 -17.55 -6.91
N GLN A 451 -1.15 -18.36 -6.80
CA GLN A 451 -1.06 -19.83 -6.81
C GLN A 451 -1.15 -20.42 -8.22
N SER A 452 -1.07 -19.59 -9.27
CA SER A 452 -1.16 -19.99 -10.68
C SER A 452 -2.49 -20.63 -11.09
N LEU A 453 -3.55 -20.41 -10.31
CA LEU A 453 -4.93 -20.84 -10.62
C LEU A 453 -5.63 -19.74 -11.43
N PHE A 454 -5.15 -19.50 -12.64
CA PHE A 454 -5.57 -18.35 -13.45
C PHE A 454 -7.01 -18.47 -13.95
N SER A 455 -7.47 -19.68 -14.30
CA SER A 455 -8.85 -19.92 -14.74
C SER A 455 -9.85 -19.59 -13.63
N ASP A 456 -9.64 -20.12 -12.42
CA ASP A 456 -10.46 -19.85 -11.24
C ASP A 456 -10.51 -18.35 -10.91
N ALA A 457 -9.40 -17.62 -11.13
CA ALA A 457 -9.35 -16.18 -10.92
C ALA A 457 -10.28 -15.41 -11.87
N ILE A 458 -10.38 -15.85 -13.13
CA ILE A 458 -11.30 -15.28 -14.12
C ILE A 458 -12.75 -15.64 -13.81
N GLU A 459 -13.02 -16.88 -13.41
CA GLU A 459 -14.36 -17.29 -12.98
C GLU A 459 -14.84 -16.47 -11.77
N LEU A 460 -13.98 -16.30 -10.77
CA LEU A 460 -14.30 -15.50 -9.59
C LEU A 460 -14.52 -14.02 -9.94
N PHE A 461 -13.81 -13.51 -10.94
CA PHE A 461 -14.06 -12.16 -11.47
C PHE A 461 -15.45 -12.05 -12.12
N HIS A 462 -15.89 -13.06 -12.87
CA HIS A 462 -17.26 -13.08 -13.39
C HIS A 462 -18.32 -13.17 -12.29
N CYS A 463 -18.07 -13.95 -11.22
CA CYS A 463 -18.93 -13.96 -10.03
C CYS A 463 -19.03 -12.56 -9.40
N MET A 464 -17.90 -11.88 -9.20
CA MET A 464 -17.84 -10.50 -8.68
C MET A 464 -18.73 -9.54 -9.50
N GLN A 465 -18.69 -9.66 -10.83
CA GLN A 465 -19.51 -8.87 -11.74
C GLN A 465 -20.99 -9.20 -11.62
N SER A 466 -21.34 -10.49 -11.51
CA SER A 466 -22.72 -10.96 -11.36
C SER A 466 -23.37 -10.51 -10.05
N GLU A 467 -22.58 -10.36 -8.98
CA GLU A 467 -23.01 -9.81 -7.69
C GLU A 467 -23.06 -8.27 -7.68
N GLY A 468 -22.81 -7.61 -8.82
CA GLY A 468 -22.93 -6.16 -8.97
C GLY A 468 -21.77 -5.35 -8.39
N THR A 469 -20.67 -6.00 -7.98
CA THR A 469 -19.48 -5.29 -7.47
C THR A 469 -18.63 -4.80 -8.63
N LYS A 470 -18.39 -3.49 -8.70
CA LYS A 470 -17.54 -2.89 -9.75
C LYS A 470 -16.06 -3.16 -9.48
N ALA A 471 -15.33 -3.55 -10.52
CA ALA A 471 -13.89 -3.75 -10.47
C ALA A 471 -13.15 -2.41 -10.29
N ASN A 472 -12.03 -2.44 -9.56
CA ASN A 472 -11.10 -1.32 -9.50
C ASN A 472 -9.76 -1.67 -10.14
N GLU A 473 -8.82 -0.73 -10.09
CA GLU A 473 -7.47 -0.89 -10.62
C GLU A 473 -6.78 -2.18 -10.15
N VAL A 474 -6.86 -2.48 -8.85
CA VAL A 474 -6.22 -3.67 -8.27
C VAL A 474 -6.85 -4.95 -8.79
N THR A 475 -8.18 -4.99 -8.93
CA THR A 475 -8.88 -6.11 -9.56
C THR A 475 -8.35 -6.35 -10.98
N MET A 476 -8.27 -5.27 -11.77
CA MET A 476 -7.89 -5.36 -13.18
C MET A 476 -6.42 -5.74 -13.38
N VAL A 477 -5.51 -5.37 -12.47
CA VAL A 477 -4.11 -5.85 -12.46
C VAL A 477 -4.06 -7.37 -12.34
N ASN A 478 -4.84 -7.95 -11.43
CA ASN A 478 -4.87 -9.41 -11.22
C ASN A 478 -5.51 -10.12 -12.42
N VAL A 479 -6.63 -9.59 -12.94
CA VAL A 479 -7.30 -10.13 -14.14
C VAL A 479 -6.39 -10.07 -15.37
N ALA A 480 -5.71 -8.94 -15.60
CA ALA A 480 -4.77 -8.80 -16.71
C ALA A 480 -3.61 -9.79 -16.61
N SER A 481 -3.08 -9.99 -15.39
CA SER A 481 -2.05 -10.99 -15.13
C SER A 481 -2.53 -12.40 -15.46
N ALA A 482 -3.74 -12.77 -14.98
CA ALA A 482 -4.35 -14.06 -15.29
C ALA A 482 -4.53 -14.28 -16.80
N CYS A 483 -5.07 -13.29 -17.51
CA CYS A 483 -5.25 -13.32 -18.97
C CYS A 483 -3.91 -13.53 -19.70
N GLY A 484 -2.86 -12.82 -19.27
CA GLY A 484 -1.52 -12.95 -19.84
C GLY A 484 -0.93 -14.35 -19.64
N TYR A 485 -1.07 -14.94 -18.45
CA TYR A 485 -0.58 -16.31 -18.20
C TYR A 485 -1.37 -17.38 -18.96
N LEU A 486 -2.67 -17.20 -19.13
CA LEU A 486 -3.51 -18.09 -19.95
C LEU A 486 -3.24 -17.95 -21.46
N GLY A 487 -2.64 -16.83 -21.91
CA GLY A 487 -2.47 -16.54 -23.32
C GLY A 487 -3.79 -16.27 -24.05
N ALA A 488 -4.86 -15.96 -23.31
CA ALA A 488 -6.22 -15.80 -23.83
C ALA A 488 -6.42 -14.38 -24.43
N LEU A 489 -6.10 -14.23 -25.72
CA LEU A 489 -6.10 -12.92 -26.38
C LEU A 489 -7.49 -12.27 -26.45
N ASP A 490 -8.54 -13.05 -26.67
CA ASP A 490 -9.90 -12.52 -26.77
C ASP A 490 -10.39 -12.00 -25.41
N LEU A 491 -10.08 -12.74 -24.34
CA LEU A 491 -10.32 -12.30 -22.97
C LEU A 491 -9.46 -11.06 -22.62
N ALA A 492 -8.21 -10.99 -23.07
CA ALA A 492 -7.35 -9.83 -22.88
C ALA A 492 -7.91 -8.57 -23.56
N LYS A 493 -8.41 -8.69 -24.80
CA LYS A 493 -9.07 -7.59 -25.53
C LYS A 493 -10.37 -7.17 -24.86
N TRP A 494 -11.18 -8.14 -24.41
CA TRP A 494 -12.39 -7.85 -23.66
C TRP A 494 -12.08 -7.13 -22.34
N THR A 495 -11.05 -7.58 -21.61
CA THR A 495 -10.56 -6.97 -20.37
C THR A 495 -10.15 -5.52 -20.61
N TYR A 496 -9.40 -5.24 -21.68
CA TYR A 496 -9.02 -3.88 -22.05
C TYR A 496 -10.23 -2.99 -22.38
N ASN A 497 -11.19 -3.51 -23.17
CA ASN A 497 -12.43 -2.80 -23.47
C ASN A 497 -13.29 -2.55 -22.21
N TYR A 498 -13.30 -3.48 -21.27
CA TYR A 498 -13.98 -3.34 -19.99
C TYR A 498 -13.39 -2.19 -19.17
N ILE A 499 -12.05 -2.05 -19.12
CA ILE A 499 -11.36 -0.95 -18.45
C ILE A 499 -11.76 0.40 -19.06
N GLU A 500 -11.75 0.49 -20.39
CA GLU A 500 -12.14 1.73 -21.09
C GLU A 500 -13.62 2.07 -20.88
N LYS A 501 -14.53 1.10 -20.99
CA LYS A 501 -15.98 1.30 -20.84
C LYS A 501 -16.40 1.70 -19.42
N ASN A 502 -15.68 1.22 -18.40
CA ASN A 502 -15.97 1.53 -17.00
C ASN A 502 -15.16 2.74 -16.48
N GLU A 503 -14.44 3.45 -17.36
CA GLU A 503 -13.63 4.61 -17.02
C GLU A 503 -12.65 4.36 -15.86
N ILE A 504 -12.10 3.14 -15.78
CA ILE A 504 -11.14 2.77 -14.74
C ILE A 504 -9.83 3.49 -15.05
N LYS A 505 -9.43 4.40 -14.15
CA LYS A 505 -8.20 5.19 -14.31
C LYS A 505 -6.97 4.26 -14.32
N CYS A 506 -6.28 4.21 -15.47
CA CYS A 506 -5.03 3.49 -15.60
C CYS A 506 -3.88 4.31 -14.99
N ASN A 507 -3.36 3.85 -13.85
CA ASN A 507 -2.06 4.31 -13.37
C ASN A 507 -0.93 3.53 -14.09
N VAL A 508 0.32 3.82 -13.70
CA VAL A 508 1.50 3.16 -14.28
C VAL A 508 1.43 1.64 -14.07
N ARG A 509 1.04 1.18 -12.87
CA ARG A 509 0.96 -0.24 -12.52
C ARG A 509 -0.02 -1.01 -13.41
N LEU A 510 -1.27 -0.54 -13.52
CA LEU A 510 -2.28 -1.18 -14.36
C LEU A 510 -1.87 -1.15 -15.84
N SER A 511 -1.33 -0.02 -16.32
CA SER A 511 -0.87 0.10 -17.70
C SER A 511 0.25 -0.90 -18.01
N THR A 512 1.24 -1.03 -17.12
CA THR A 512 2.33 -2.01 -17.25
C THR A 512 1.80 -3.45 -17.26
N SER A 513 0.83 -3.78 -16.39
CA SER A 513 0.17 -5.11 -16.40
C SER A 513 -0.59 -5.39 -17.70
N ILE A 514 -1.22 -4.38 -18.31
CA ILE A 514 -1.90 -4.53 -19.61
C ILE A 514 -0.87 -4.73 -20.75
N VAL A 515 0.26 -4.02 -20.72
CA VAL A 515 1.37 -4.22 -21.68
C VAL A 515 1.89 -5.66 -21.58
N ASP A 516 2.17 -6.15 -20.37
CA ASP A 516 2.61 -7.53 -20.15
C ASP A 516 1.54 -8.55 -20.55
N MET A 517 0.25 -8.29 -20.26
CA MET A 517 -0.87 -9.13 -20.70
C MET A 517 -0.87 -9.31 -22.22
N PHE A 518 -0.89 -8.20 -22.98
CA PHE A 518 -0.91 -8.27 -24.44
C PHE A 518 0.37 -8.90 -25.02
N ALA A 519 1.53 -8.59 -24.45
CA ALA A 519 2.79 -9.23 -24.81
C ALA A 519 2.73 -10.75 -24.66
N ARG A 520 2.23 -11.21 -23.51
CA ARG A 520 2.06 -12.64 -23.18
C ARG A 520 0.93 -13.34 -23.94
N CYS A 521 0.01 -12.60 -24.53
CA CYS A 521 -0.98 -13.10 -25.48
C CYS A 521 -0.51 -13.06 -26.95
N GLY A 522 0.69 -12.55 -27.22
CA GLY A 522 1.28 -12.47 -28.56
C GLY A 522 0.73 -11.32 -29.42
N ASP A 523 0.13 -10.29 -28.81
CA ASP A 523 -0.35 -9.07 -29.49
C ASP A 523 0.49 -7.86 -29.09
N THR A 524 1.72 -7.82 -29.61
CA THR A 524 2.67 -6.73 -29.31
C THR A 524 2.21 -5.37 -29.83
N GLN A 525 1.36 -5.34 -30.86
CA GLN A 525 0.79 -4.10 -31.38
C GLN A 525 -0.10 -3.42 -30.33
N SER A 526 -1.02 -4.18 -29.73
CA SER A 526 -1.85 -3.67 -28.64
C SER A 526 -1.02 -3.31 -27.41
N ALA A 527 0.01 -4.12 -27.09
CA ALA A 527 0.94 -3.81 -25.99
C ALA A 527 1.63 -2.44 -26.22
N MET A 528 2.18 -2.19 -27.40
CA MET A 528 2.83 -0.92 -27.73
C MET A 528 1.87 0.26 -27.82
N LYS A 529 0.62 0.03 -28.26
CA LYS A 529 -0.42 1.06 -28.24
C LYS A 529 -0.70 1.55 -26.82
N VAL A 530 -0.80 0.63 -25.86
CA VAL A 530 -1.00 0.96 -24.44
C VAL A 530 0.22 1.67 -23.88
N PHE A 531 1.42 1.14 -24.13
CA PHE A 531 2.68 1.75 -23.68
C PHE A 531 2.84 3.19 -24.17
N ASN A 532 2.58 3.45 -25.46
CA ASN A 532 2.70 4.78 -26.03
C ASN A 532 1.68 5.79 -25.45
N LYS A 533 0.51 5.32 -25.00
CA LYS A 533 -0.54 6.14 -24.36
C LYS A 533 -0.18 6.57 -22.93
N MET A 534 0.83 5.95 -22.29
CA MET A 534 1.21 6.27 -20.91
C MET A 534 1.88 7.65 -20.80
N GLU A 535 1.35 8.53 -19.94
CA GLU A 535 1.94 9.86 -19.68
C GLU A 535 3.27 9.77 -18.93
N LYS A 536 3.35 8.91 -17.91
CA LYS A 536 4.55 8.62 -17.14
C LYS A 536 4.91 7.15 -17.28
N LYS A 537 6.19 6.87 -17.53
CA LYS A 537 6.73 5.53 -17.72
C LYS A 537 7.85 5.33 -16.70
N ASP A 538 7.67 4.36 -15.82
CA ASP A 538 8.71 3.93 -14.89
C ASP A 538 9.56 2.82 -15.52
N VAL A 539 10.59 2.38 -14.79
CA VAL A 539 11.49 1.28 -15.22
C VAL A 539 10.67 0.04 -15.60
N SER A 540 9.67 -0.33 -14.78
CA SER A 540 8.80 -1.50 -15.02
C SER A 540 8.04 -1.43 -16.35
N ALA A 541 7.52 -0.25 -16.72
CA ALA A 541 6.82 -0.05 -17.99
C ALA A 541 7.76 -0.27 -19.19
N TRP A 542 8.99 0.25 -19.13
CA TRP A 542 10.01 0.05 -20.16
C TRP A 542 10.43 -1.42 -20.25
N THR A 543 10.65 -2.09 -19.12
CA THR A 543 10.96 -3.52 -19.06
C THR A 543 9.87 -4.35 -19.74
N ALA A 544 8.59 -4.06 -19.47
CA ALA A 544 7.47 -4.76 -20.10
C ALA A 544 7.44 -4.56 -21.62
N ALA A 545 7.70 -3.34 -22.11
CA ALA A 545 7.74 -3.05 -23.55
C ALA A 545 8.94 -3.71 -24.26
N ILE A 546 10.14 -3.68 -23.65
CA ILE A 546 11.33 -4.36 -24.14
C ILE A 546 11.10 -5.88 -24.15
N GLY A 547 10.53 -6.42 -23.08
CA GLY A 547 10.16 -7.83 -22.96
C GLY A 547 9.14 -8.27 -24.01
N ALA A 548 8.16 -7.42 -24.33
CA ALA A 548 7.20 -7.69 -25.40
C ALA A 548 7.91 -7.88 -26.76
N MET A 549 8.86 -7.00 -27.08
CA MET A 549 9.67 -7.13 -28.30
C MET A 549 10.59 -8.37 -28.26
N ALA A 550 11.11 -8.72 -27.08
CA ALA A 550 11.94 -9.91 -26.89
C ALA A 550 11.14 -11.22 -27.15
N MET A 551 9.89 -11.27 -26.67
CA MET A 551 8.97 -12.41 -26.87
C MET A 551 8.51 -12.54 -28.32
N GLU A 552 8.38 -11.43 -29.06
CA GLU A 552 8.10 -11.45 -30.49
C GLU A 552 9.32 -11.87 -31.33
N GLY A 553 10.52 -11.76 -30.77
CA GLY A 553 11.78 -11.99 -31.48
C GLY A 553 12.27 -10.77 -32.26
N ASN A 554 11.82 -9.56 -31.91
CA ASN A 554 12.25 -8.30 -32.51
C ASN A 554 13.33 -7.60 -31.65
N GLY A 555 14.52 -8.20 -31.60
CA GLY A 555 15.66 -7.71 -30.82
C GLY A 555 16.10 -6.28 -31.19
N LYS A 556 16.01 -5.89 -32.47
CA LYS A 556 16.37 -4.53 -32.90
C LYS A 556 15.47 -3.47 -32.28
N GLN A 557 14.16 -3.72 -32.25
CA GLN A 557 13.21 -2.81 -31.62
C GLN A 557 13.35 -2.82 -30.10
N ALA A 558 13.65 -3.96 -29.49
CA ALA A 558 13.96 -4.05 -28.06
C ALA A 558 15.17 -3.17 -27.68
N VAL A 559 16.27 -3.25 -28.44
CA VAL A 559 17.47 -2.40 -28.24
C VAL A 559 17.14 -0.92 -28.48
N LYS A 560 16.28 -0.61 -29.47
CA LYS A 560 15.83 0.76 -29.68
C LYS A 560 15.06 1.30 -28.46
N LEU A 561 14.12 0.53 -27.92
CA LEU A 561 13.36 0.93 -26.72
C LEU A 561 14.27 1.10 -25.51
N PHE A 562 15.30 0.27 -25.37
CA PHE A 562 16.32 0.45 -24.34
C PHE A 562 17.05 1.79 -24.50
N ASN A 563 17.48 2.15 -25.71
CA ASN A 563 18.12 3.44 -25.94
C ASN A 563 17.16 4.62 -25.74
N ASP A 564 15.88 4.47 -26.12
CA ASP A 564 14.84 5.49 -25.89
C ASP A 564 14.62 5.71 -24.38
N MET A 565 14.67 4.65 -23.56
CA MET A 565 14.62 4.73 -22.09
C MET A 565 15.80 5.54 -21.54
N LEU A 566 17.02 5.24 -22.01
CA LEU A 566 18.23 5.97 -21.59
C LEU A 566 18.17 7.46 -21.97
N SER A 567 17.61 7.78 -23.14
CA SER A 567 17.45 9.17 -23.60
C SER A 567 16.49 10.00 -22.74
N GLN A 568 15.65 9.35 -21.93
CA GLN A 568 14.74 9.98 -20.98
C GLN A 568 15.30 10.03 -19.55
N GLU A 569 16.62 9.79 -19.40
CA GLU A 569 17.33 9.80 -18.11
C GLU A 569 16.76 8.80 -17.07
N ILE A 570 16.10 7.74 -17.54
CA ILE A 570 15.61 6.67 -16.67
C ILE A 570 16.71 5.64 -16.48
N VAL A 571 17.14 5.46 -15.23
CA VAL A 571 18.21 4.52 -14.88
C VAL A 571 17.71 3.07 -15.01
N PRO A 572 18.35 2.23 -15.83
CA PRO A 572 17.99 0.81 -15.95
C PRO A 572 18.39 0.00 -14.72
N ASP A 573 17.58 -1.01 -14.41
CA ASP A 573 17.86 -2.01 -13.36
C ASP A 573 18.30 -3.36 -13.95
N GLU A 574 18.63 -4.31 -13.08
CA GLU A 574 18.99 -5.69 -13.46
C GLU A 574 17.92 -6.37 -14.35
N VAL A 575 16.65 -6.05 -14.17
CA VAL A 575 15.56 -6.70 -14.92
C VAL A 575 15.50 -6.18 -16.35
N VAL A 576 15.72 -4.88 -16.56
CA VAL A 576 15.83 -4.28 -17.90
C VAL A 576 16.96 -4.93 -18.70
N PHE A 577 18.15 -5.07 -18.10
CA PHE A 577 19.31 -5.70 -18.73
C PHE A 577 19.01 -7.15 -19.13
N SER A 578 18.38 -7.92 -18.24
CA SER A 578 17.94 -9.28 -18.55
C SER A 578 16.95 -9.33 -19.73
N ALA A 579 16.01 -8.40 -19.81
CA ALA A 579 15.02 -8.33 -20.89
C ALA A 579 15.66 -8.02 -22.26
N VAL A 580 16.55 -7.01 -22.33
CA VAL A 580 17.21 -6.63 -23.59
C VAL A 580 18.24 -7.68 -24.04
N LEU A 581 18.96 -8.32 -23.12
CA LEU A 581 19.89 -9.40 -23.44
C LEU A 581 19.15 -10.65 -23.94
N THR A 582 17.99 -10.97 -23.37
CA THR A 582 17.10 -12.03 -23.89
C THR A 582 16.69 -11.73 -25.34
N ALA A 583 16.32 -10.48 -25.63
CA ALA A 583 15.98 -10.06 -26.99
C ALA A 583 17.16 -10.20 -27.96
N CYS A 584 18.37 -9.85 -27.53
CA CYS A 584 19.59 -10.04 -28.31
C CYS A 584 19.87 -11.52 -28.56
N SER A 585 19.70 -12.38 -27.54
CA SER A 585 19.88 -13.84 -27.66
C SER A 585 18.94 -14.45 -28.71
N HIS A 586 17.66 -14.09 -28.65
CA HIS A 586 16.65 -14.59 -29.59
C HIS A 586 16.86 -14.14 -31.05
N THR A 587 17.65 -13.09 -31.28
CA THR A 587 17.91 -12.53 -32.61
C THR A 587 19.36 -12.65 -33.08
N GLY A 588 20.25 -13.19 -32.25
CA GLY A 588 21.67 -13.35 -32.57
C GLY A 588 22.45 -12.03 -32.65
N LEU A 589 22.00 -10.97 -31.97
CA LEU A 589 22.69 -9.67 -31.92
C LEU A 589 23.90 -9.71 -30.98
N VAL A 590 24.92 -10.49 -31.33
CA VAL A 590 26.08 -10.80 -30.46
C VAL A 590 26.83 -9.53 -30.05
N ASP A 591 27.16 -8.66 -31.00
CA ASP A 591 27.98 -7.47 -30.72
C ASP A 591 27.24 -6.49 -29.80
N GLN A 592 25.96 -6.22 -30.08
CA GLN A 592 25.13 -5.34 -29.24
C GLN A 592 24.89 -5.94 -27.86
N GLY A 593 24.58 -7.25 -27.78
CA GLY A 593 24.37 -7.93 -26.51
C GLY A 593 25.62 -7.91 -25.62
N MET A 594 26.81 -8.11 -26.19
CA MET A 594 28.07 -7.99 -25.45
C MET A 594 28.35 -6.55 -24.99
N GLN A 595 28.08 -5.54 -25.83
CA GLN A 595 28.22 -4.13 -25.45
C GLN A 595 27.31 -3.77 -24.26
N ILE A 596 26.04 -4.15 -24.34
CA ILE A 596 25.04 -3.91 -23.29
C ILE A 596 25.41 -4.63 -21.99
N PHE A 597 25.95 -5.85 -22.08
CA PHE A 597 26.39 -6.59 -20.90
C PHE A 597 27.59 -5.92 -20.20
N ASN A 598 28.55 -5.39 -20.96
CA ASN A 598 29.70 -4.70 -20.39
C ASN A 598 29.30 -3.35 -19.76
N SER A 599 28.40 -2.60 -20.41
CA SER A 599 27.95 -1.30 -19.89
C SER A 599 27.26 -1.43 -18.53
N MET A 600 26.60 -2.56 -18.25
CA MET A 600 25.97 -2.85 -16.95
C MET A 600 26.93 -2.62 -15.77
N LYS A 601 28.17 -3.12 -15.87
CA LYS A 601 29.18 -2.93 -14.82
C LYS A 601 29.93 -1.61 -14.96
N GLU A 602 30.31 -1.25 -16.18
CA GLU A 602 31.20 -0.11 -16.45
C GLU A 602 30.51 1.26 -16.26
N GLU A 603 29.24 1.37 -16.64
CA GLU A 603 28.49 2.63 -16.62
C GLU A 603 27.49 2.71 -15.45
N TYR A 604 26.86 1.59 -15.09
CA TYR A 604 25.77 1.57 -14.10
C TYR A 604 26.18 0.95 -12.75
N GLY A 605 27.38 0.35 -12.66
CA GLY A 605 27.86 -0.28 -11.42
C GLY A 605 27.03 -1.49 -10.97
N ILE A 606 26.27 -2.10 -11.88
CA ILE A 606 25.42 -3.26 -11.60
C ILE A 606 26.24 -4.54 -11.80
N GLU A 607 26.32 -5.37 -10.75
CA GLU A 607 26.98 -6.67 -10.86
C GLU A 607 26.06 -7.69 -11.56
N GLY A 608 26.63 -8.47 -12.47
CA GLY A 608 25.87 -9.50 -13.16
C GLY A 608 25.42 -10.61 -12.21
N ASN A 609 24.12 -10.86 -12.17
CA ASN A 609 23.54 -12.08 -11.60
C ASN A 609 23.52 -13.25 -12.62
N ILE A 610 23.13 -14.44 -12.16
CA ILE A 610 23.11 -15.69 -12.95
C ILE A 610 22.29 -15.60 -14.24
N VAL A 611 21.22 -14.79 -14.26
CA VAL A 611 20.32 -14.64 -15.43
C VAL A 611 21.04 -13.91 -16.55
N HIS A 612 21.80 -12.86 -16.26
CA HIS A 612 22.57 -12.12 -17.26
C HIS A 612 23.62 -13.00 -17.94
N TYR A 613 24.39 -13.76 -17.15
CA TYR A 613 25.37 -14.70 -17.72
C TYR A 613 24.69 -15.80 -18.53
N GLY A 614 23.54 -16.30 -18.08
CA GLY A 614 22.70 -17.24 -18.83
C GLY A 614 22.29 -16.69 -20.19
N CYS A 615 21.86 -15.42 -20.25
CA CYS A 615 21.51 -14.75 -21.52
C CYS A 615 22.70 -14.65 -22.47
N ILE A 616 23.91 -14.36 -21.96
CA ILE A 616 25.12 -14.28 -22.80
C ILE A 616 25.57 -15.66 -23.30
N VAL A 617 25.49 -16.69 -22.45
CA VAL A 617 25.78 -18.07 -22.85
C VAL A 617 24.79 -18.55 -23.90
N ASP A 618 23.50 -18.24 -23.74
CA ASP A 618 22.47 -18.54 -24.74
C ASP A 618 22.71 -17.78 -26.04
N LEU A 619 23.05 -16.47 -25.98
CA LEU A 619 23.39 -15.64 -27.13
C LEU A 619 24.59 -16.19 -27.93
N LEU A 620 25.71 -16.46 -27.25
CA LEU A 620 26.91 -17.00 -27.88
C LEU A 620 26.68 -18.43 -28.38
N GLY A 621 25.93 -19.23 -27.62
CA GLY A 621 25.58 -20.60 -27.95
C GLY A 621 24.72 -20.68 -29.22
N ARG A 622 23.62 -19.93 -29.29
CA ARG A 622 22.75 -19.86 -30.48
C ARG A 622 23.50 -19.35 -31.71
N ALA A 623 24.38 -18.37 -31.54
CA ALA A 623 25.23 -17.86 -32.61
C ALA A 623 26.34 -18.83 -33.07
N GLY A 624 26.52 -19.98 -32.40
CA GLY A 624 27.50 -21.01 -32.78
C GLY A 624 28.90 -20.79 -32.22
N PHE A 625 29.11 -19.76 -31.40
CA PHE A 625 30.40 -19.46 -30.77
C PHE A 625 30.65 -20.31 -29.51
N LEU A 626 30.49 -21.63 -29.61
CA LEU A 626 30.57 -22.56 -28.47
C LEU A 626 31.89 -22.47 -27.69
N GLY A 627 33.02 -22.25 -28.38
CA GLY A 627 34.32 -22.06 -27.72
C GLY A 627 34.37 -20.79 -26.86
N ARG A 628 33.82 -19.68 -27.36
CA ARG A 628 33.70 -18.42 -26.61
C ARG A 628 32.72 -18.56 -25.45
N ALA A 629 31.60 -19.26 -25.66
CA ALA A 629 30.61 -19.53 -24.61
C ALA A 629 31.21 -20.36 -23.46
N LEU A 630 31.95 -21.44 -23.77
CA LEU A 630 32.60 -22.24 -22.72
C LEU A 630 33.71 -21.48 -22.00
N ALA A 631 34.49 -20.66 -22.72
CA ALA A 631 35.48 -19.78 -22.11
C ALA A 631 34.83 -18.73 -21.20
N PHE A 632 33.68 -18.19 -21.60
CA PHE A 632 32.91 -17.26 -20.80
C PHE A 632 32.41 -17.91 -19.51
N ILE A 633 31.83 -19.12 -19.58
CA ILE A 633 31.41 -19.90 -18.39
C ILE A 633 32.57 -20.11 -17.42
N LYS A 634 33.76 -20.44 -17.92
CA LYS A 634 34.96 -20.65 -17.10
C LYS A 634 35.45 -19.39 -16.36
N ASN A 635 35.18 -18.22 -16.93
CA ASN A 635 35.64 -16.94 -16.40
C ASN A 635 34.56 -16.21 -15.58
N MET A 636 33.41 -16.84 -15.34
CA MET A 636 32.35 -16.26 -14.53
C MET A 636 32.82 -16.09 -13.07
N PRO A 637 32.50 -14.96 -12.40
CA PRO A 637 32.81 -14.75 -10.99
C PRO A 637 31.88 -15.53 -10.04
N ILE A 638 30.86 -16.18 -10.58
CA ILE A 638 29.86 -16.98 -9.87
C ILE A 638 29.79 -18.39 -10.44
N GLU A 639 29.46 -19.36 -9.59
CA GLU A 639 29.35 -20.76 -9.99
C GLU A 639 28.19 -20.95 -10.99
N PRO A 640 28.43 -21.58 -12.16
CA PRO A 640 27.39 -21.78 -13.17
C PRO A 640 26.36 -22.79 -12.69
N ASN A 641 25.09 -22.39 -12.70
CA ASN A 641 23.98 -23.25 -12.33
C ASN A 641 23.49 -24.12 -13.52
N GLY A 642 22.59 -25.05 -13.25
CA GLY A 642 22.01 -25.91 -14.27
C GLY A 642 21.30 -25.20 -15.43
N GLU A 643 20.85 -23.94 -15.30
CA GLU A 643 20.24 -23.19 -16.41
C GLU A 643 21.28 -22.74 -17.44
N ILE A 644 22.44 -22.26 -16.98
CA ILE A 644 23.58 -21.91 -17.84
C ILE A 644 24.08 -23.14 -18.59
N TRP A 645 24.28 -24.25 -17.87
CA TRP A 645 24.68 -25.50 -18.49
C TRP A 645 23.62 -26.04 -19.45
N SER A 646 22.33 -25.85 -19.15
CA SER A 646 21.24 -26.25 -20.06
C SER A 646 21.24 -25.42 -21.34
N ALA A 647 21.47 -24.11 -21.26
CA ALA A 647 21.61 -23.24 -22.42
C ALA A 647 22.82 -23.66 -23.29
N PHE A 648 23.97 -23.92 -22.66
CA PHE A 648 25.18 -24.34 -23.36
C PHE A 648 25.05 -25.74 -24.01
N LEU A 649 24.55 -26.74 -23.29
CA LEU A 649 24.30 -28.08 -23.82
C LEU A 649 23.23 -28.05 -24.91
N GLY A 650 22.20 -27.20 -24.76
CA GLY A 650 21.19 -26.94 -25.78
C GLY A 650 21.82 -26.42 -27.06
N ALA A 651 22.73 -25.45 -26.96
CA ALA A 651 23.51 -24.94 -28.08
C ALA A 651 24.42 -26.00 -28.71
N CYS A 652 25.09 -26.83 -27.91
CA CYS A 652 25.90 -27.93 -28.43
C CYS A 652 25.06 -28.94 -29.23
N ARG A 653 23.83 -29.22 -28.78
CA ARG A 653 22.87 -30.06 -29.51
C ARG A 653 22.44 -29.44 -30.84
N ILE A 654 22.09 -28.15 -30.84
CA ILE A 654 21.70 -27.40 -32.06
C ILE A 654 22.81 -27.46 -33.11
N HIS A 655 24.06 -27.23 -32.69
CA HIS A 655 25.23 -27.22 -33.57
C HIS A 655 25.88 -28.60 -33.77
N LYS A 656 25.24 -29.68 -33.29
CA LYS A 656 25.74 -31.07 -33.37
C LYS A 656 27.20 -31.24 -32.92
N ASN A 657 27.60 -30.51 -31.88
CA ASN A 657 28.98 -30.50 -31.37
C ASN A 657 29.08 -31.35 -30.09
N GLU A 658 29.17 -32.66 -30.27
CA GLU A 658 29.25 -33.63 -29.17
C GLU A 658 30.48 -33.44 -28.29
N LYS A 659 31.62 -33.04 -28.89
CA LYS A 659 32.88 -32.84 -28.17
C LYS A 659 32.74 -31.78 -27.08
N MET A 660 32.15 -30.63 -27.41
CA MET A 660 31.92 -29.56 -26.44
C MET A 660 30.87 -29.94 -25.40
N ALA A 661 29.85 -30.73 -25.78
CA ALA A 661 28.87 -31.23 -24.85
C ALA A 661 29.48 -32.19 -23.80
N PHE A 662 30.40 -33.07 -24.21
CA PHE A 662 31.09 -33.98 -23.30
C PHE A 662 32.04 -33.22 -22.35
N LEU A 663 32.75 -32.21 -22.85
CA LEU A 663 33.57 -31.34 -21.99
C LEU A 663 32.73 -30.60 -20.95
N ALA A 664 31.54 -30.12 -21.33
CA ALA A 664 30.61 -29.53 -20.37
C ALA A 664 30.07 -30.55 -19.37
N ALA A 665 29.78 -31.78 -19.80
CA ALA A 665 29.30 -32.86 -18.94
C ALA A 665 30.26 -33.18 -17.78
N GLU A 666 31.58 -33.13 -18.01
CA GLU A 666 32.60 -33.33 -16.99
C GLU A 666 32.70 -32.18 -15.98
N MET A 667 32.27 -30.98 -16.38
CA MET A 667 32.31 -29.77 -15.56
C MET A 667 31.02 -29.54 -14.77
N ILE A 668 29.96 -30.29 -15.04
CA ILE A 668 28.66 -30.17 -14.38
C ILE A 668 28.71 -30.84 -13.00
N PRO A 669 28.36 -30.13 -11.92
CA PRO A 669 28.27 -30.71 -10.59
C PRO A 669 27.26 -31.88 -10.52
N ASN A 670 27.62 -32.95 -9.79
CA ASN A 670 26.79 -34.14 -9.64
C ASN A 670 25.46 -33.89 -8.90
N ASN A 671 25.22 -32.72 -8.32
CA ASN A 671 24.00 -32.37 -7.56
C ASN A 671 22.96 -31.58 -8.38
N GLU A 672 23.16 -31.42 -9.69
CA GLU A 672 22.34 -30.57 -10.55
C GLU A 672 20.92 -31.07 -10.90
N LYS A 673 20.07 -30.12 -11.36
CA LYS A 673 18.62 -30.30 -11.60
C LYS A 673 18.29 -31.41 -12.62
N THR A 674 17.10 -32.02 -12.46
CA THR A 674 16.57 -33.09 -13.33
C THR A 674 16.55 -32.76 -14.82
N GLY A 675 16.27 -31.51 -15.20
CA GLY A 675 16.24 -31.07 -16.61
C GLY A 675 17.59 -31.18 -17.32
N LEU A 676 18.69 -30.89 -16.61
CA LEU A 676 20.04 -30.96 -17.15
C LEU A 676 20.47 -32.42 -17.40
N GLN A 677 20.12 -33.32 -16.47
CA GLN A 677 20.36 -34.76 -16.62
C GLN A 677 19.57 -35.34 -17.80
N ILE A 678 18.33 -34.89 -18.02
CA ILE A 678 17.55 -35.26 -19.21
C ILE A 678 18.24 -34.77 -20.48
N LEU A 679 18.70 -33.52 -20.51
CA LEU A 679 19.40 -32.96 -21.68
C LEU A 679 20.71 -33.71 -21.98
N LEU A 680 21.46 -34.10 -20.94
CA LEU A 680 22.67 -34.89 -21.09
C LEU A 680 22.37 -36.31 -21.59
N SER A 681 21.36 -36.98 -21.03
CA SER A 681 20.85 -38.27 -21.52
C SER A 681 20.43 -38.16 -22.98
N ASN A 682 19.81 -37.05 -23.38
CA ASN A 682 19.38 -36.80 -24.74
C ASN A 682 20.57 -36.65 -25.71
N ILE A 683 21.63 -35.96 -25.29
CA ILE A 683 22.85 -35.81 -26.08
C ILE A 683 23.57 -37.16 -26.24
N TYR A 684 23.71 -37.96 -25.18
CA TYR A 684 24.28 -39.30 -25.27
C TYR A 684 23.46 -40.23 -26.18
N ALA A 685 22.13 -40.15 -26.11
CA ALA A 685 21.25 -40.91 -27.00
C ALA A 685 21.44 -40.49 -28.47
N SER A 686 21.54 -39.19 -28.75
CA SER A 686 21.80 -38.70 -30.13
C SER A 686 23.17 -39.11 -30.67
N ALA A 687 24.15 -39.35 -29.78
CA ALA A 687 25.48 -39.84 -30.12
C ALA A 687 25.59 -41.38 -30.13
N GLY A 688 24.49 -42.12 -29.90
CA GLY A 688 24.46 -43.58 -29.87
C GLY A 688 25.14 -44.24 -28.66
N LYS A 689 25.44 -43.47 -27.59
CA LYS A 689 26.12 -43.96 -26.38
C LYS A 689 25.12 -44.47 -25.33
N TRP A 690 24.49 -45.61 -25.59
CA TRP A 690 23.42 -46.15 -24.73
C TRP A 690 23.87 -46.53 -23.32
N ASP A 691 25.14 -46.91 -23.13
CA ASP A 691 25.69 -47.19 -21.80
C ASP A 691 25.70 -45.94 -20.91
N ASP A 692 26.04 -44.78 -21.47
CA ASP A 692 26.06 -43.51 -20.74
C ASP A 692 24.62 -42.98 -20.51
N VAL A 693 23.70 -43.23 -21.44
CA VAL A 693 22.25 -43.00 -21.23
C VAL A 693 21.74 -43.82 -20.04
N ALA A 694 22.11 -45.09 -19.95
CA ALA A 694 21.71 -45.96 -18.84
C ALA A 694 22.23 -45.45 -17.50
N LYS A 695 23.51 -45.03 -17.44
CA LYS A 695 24.12 -44.43 -16.24
C LYS A 695 23.36 -43.19 -15.77
N VAL A 696 23.04 -42.26 -16.68
CA VAL A 696 22.31 -41.03 -16.35
C VAL A 696 20.89 -41.33 -15.87
N ARG A 697 20.18 -42.26 -16.52
CA ARG A 697 18.82 -42.66 -16.12
C ARG A 697 18.78 -43.40 -14.78
N MET A 698 19.77 -44.25 -14.50
CA MET A 698 19.92 -44.88 -13.19
C MET A 698 20.14 -43.84 -12.09
N HIS A 699 21.03 -42.88 -12.33
CA HIS A 699 21.27 -41.77 -11.39
C HIS A 699 20.00 -40.94 -11.12
N MET A 700 19.20 -40.69 -12.16
CA MET A 700 17.89 -40.04 -12.01
C MET A 700 16.93 -40.84 -11.12
N LYS A 701 16.89 -42.17 -11.28
CA LYS A 701 16.04 -43.07 -10.50
C LYS A 701 16.46 -43.14 -9.03
N GLU A 702 17.77 -43.26 -8.76
CA GLU A 702 18.33 -43.31 -7.40
C GLU A 702 18.03 -42.05 -6.58
N LYS A 703 18.00 -40.88 -7.23
CA LYS A 703 17.67 -39.61 -6.60
C LYS A 703 16.18 -39.26 -6.59
N GLY A 704 15.31 -40.16 -7.07
CA GLY A 704 13.86 -39.93 -7.13
C GLY A 704 13.45 -38.78 -8.06
N MET A 705 14.26 -38.47 -9.08
CA MET A 705 14.00 -37.37 -10.00
C MET A 705 12.83 -37.68 -10.94
N LYS A 706 11.84 -36.78 -11.03
CA LYS A 706 10.68 -36.93 -11.94
C LYS A 706 10.77 -35.98 -13.13
N LYS A 707 10.52 -36.49 -14.34
CA LYS A 707 10.43 -35.67 -15.57
C LYS A 707 9.13 -34.86 -15.56
N ILE A 708 9.23 -33.57 -15.87
CA ILE A 708 8.07 -32.70 -16.11
C ILE A 708 7.46 -33.12 -17.46
N PRO A 709 6.17 -33.48 -17.53
CA PRO A 709 5.53 -33.83 -18.79
C PRO A 709 5.37 -32.58 -19.67
N GLY A 710 5.54 -32.76 -20.98
CA GLY A 710 5.25 -31.72 -21.94
C GLY A 710 3.73 -31.58 -22.10
N SER A 711 3.23 -30.38 -21.88
CA SER A 711 1.81 -30.04 -21.98
C SER A 711 1.61 -28.81 -22.87
N SER A 712 0.59 -28.86 -23.72
CA SER A 712 0.18 -27.75 -24.58
C SER A 712 -1.27 -27.37 -24.28
N SER A 713 -1.58 -26.08 -24.19
CA SER A 713 -2.92 -25.58 -23.95
C SER A 713 -3.41 -24.67 -25.06
N ILE A 714 -4.73 -24.65 -25.26
CA ILE A 714 -5.45 -23.78 -26.21
C ILE A 714 -6.70 -23.22 -25.55
N GLU A 715 -6.96 -21.94 -25.77
CA GLU A 715 -8.17 -21.27 -25.29
C GLU A 715 -9.16 -21.11 -26.45
N ILE A 716 -10.39 -21.58 -26.25
CA ILE A 716 -11.49 -21.47 -27.21
C ILE A 716 -12.75 -21.06 -26.45
N ASN A 717 -13.34 -19.92 -26.83
CA ASN A 717 -14.58 -19.39 -26.24
C ASN A 717 -14.53 -19.23 -24.71
N GLY A 718 -13.38 -18.84 -24.16
CA GLY A 718 -13.15 -18.63 -22.73
C GLY A 718 -12.80 -19.89 -21.95
N VAL A 719 -12.72 -21.06 -22.59
CA VAL A 719 -12.37 -22.33 -21.95
C VAL A 719 -10.96 -22.75 -22.40
N VAL A 720 -10.11 -23.08 -21.43
CA VAL A 720 -8.73 -23.56 -21.68
C VAL A 720 -8.72 -25.09 -21.71
N HIS A 721 -8.28 -25.66 -22.82
CA HIS A 721 -8.12 -27.09 -23.02
C HIS A 721 -6.63 -27.44 -22.94
N GLU A 722 -6.25 -28.33 -22.03
CA GLU A 722 -4.87 -28.76 -21.83
C GLU A 722 -4.64 -30.17 -22.38
N PHE A 723 -3.53 -30.37 -23.10
CA PHE A 723 -3.12 -31.63 -23.72
C PHE A 723 -1.77 -32.07 -23.15
N THR A 724 -1.74 -33.15 -22.38
CA THR A 724 -0.50 -33.68 -21.80
C THR A 724 -0.02 -34.93 -22.53
N CYS A 725 1.29 -35.01 -22.80
CA CYS A 725 1.90 -36.18 -23.41
C CYS A 725 1.72 -37.43 -22.52
N GLY A 726 0.96 -38.42 -22.99
CA GLY A 726 0.67 -39.67 -22.27
C GLY A 726 -0.68 -39.71 -21.55
N ASP A 727 -1.48 -38.65 -21.65
CA ASP A 727 -2.84 -38.62 -21.11
C ASP A 727 -3.82 -39.30 -22.07
N GLU A 728 -4.51 -40.34 -21.61
CA GLU A 728 -5.51 -41.08 -22.38
C GLU A 728 -6.88 -40.39 -22.37
N SER A 729 -7.09 -39.36 -21.54
CA SER A 729 -8.38 -38.65 -21.45
C SER A 729 -8.87 -38.04 -22.78
N TYR A 730 -7.96 -37.61 -23.66
CA TYR A 730 -8.30 -37.10 -24.99
C TYR A 730 -8.34 -38.16 -26.08
N SER A 731 -8.04 -39.43 -25.75
CA SER A 731 -8.29 -40.55 -26.68
C SER A 731 -9.78 -40.74 -26.99
N GLU A 732 -10.67 -40.09 -26.22
CA GLU A 732 -12.13 -40.11 -26.41
C GLU A 732 -12.65 -39.00 -27.35
N ASN A 733 -11.84 -38.00 -27.75
CA ASN A 733 -12.27 -36.96 -28.70
C ASN A 733 -11.99 -37.42 -30.14
N GLU A 734 -12.88 -38.28 -30.67
CA GLU A 734 -12.78 -38.88 -32.02
C GLU A 734 -12.50 -37.85 -33.13
N LEU A 735 -13.09 -36.65 -33.03
CA LEU A 735 -12.92 -35.58 -34.02
C LEU A 735 -11.49 -35.05 -34.06
N THR A 736 -10.84 -34.92 -32.91
CA THR A 736 -9.46 -34.40 -32.82
C THR A 736 -8.46 -35.41 -33.34
N VAL A 737 -8.65 -36.69 -33.00
CA VAL A 737 -7.80 -37.79 -33.48
C VAL A 737 -7.95 -37.95 -34.99
N SER A 738 -9.18 -37.95 -35.51
CA SER A 738 -9.46 -38.03 -36.95
C SER A 738 -8.87 -36.84 -37.71
N MET A 739 -8.95 -35.62 -37.14
CA MET A 739 -8.33 -34.44 -37.74
C MET A 739 -6.79 -34.56 -37.77
N LEU A 740 -6.18 -35.08 -36.71
CA LEU A 740 -4.73 -35.27 -36.67
C LEU A 740 -4.27 -36.30 -37.71
N GLU A 741 -5.04 -37.37 -37.93
CA GLU A 741 -4.79 -38.34 -39.00
C GLU A 741 -4.90 -37.69 -40.39
N GLU A 742 -5.94 -36.87 -40.62
CA GLU A 742 -6.12 -36.12 -41.86
C GLU A 742 -4.93 -35.20 -42.13
N ILE A 743 -4.51 -34.43 -41.12
CA ILE A 743 -3.35 -33.54 -41.20
C ILE A 743 -2.11 -34.35 -41.59
N ASN A 744 -1.82 -35.44 -40.88
CA ASN A 744 -0.65 -36.27 -41.17
C ASN A 744 -0.67 -36.85 -42.59
N CYS A 745 -1.83 -37.25 -43.11
CA CYS A 745 -1.98 -37.68 -44.51
C CYS A 745 -1.63 -36.55 -45.49
N ARG A 746 -2.26 -35.38 -45.36
CA ARG A 746 -1.99 -34.24 -46.27
C ARG A 746 -0.56 -33.74 -46.19
N LEU A 747 0.03 -33.75 -44.99
CA LEU A 747 1.41 -33.35 -44.80
C LEU A 747 2.38 -34.30 -45.50
N ARG A 748 2.13 -35.62 -45.45
CA ARG A 748 2.94 -36.61 -46.18
C ARG A 748 2.89 -36.41 -47.69
N ASP A 749 1.72 -36.07 -48.24
CA ASP A 749 1.56 -35.78 -49.67
C ASP A 749 2.38 -34.55 -50.11
N GLU A 750 2.58 -33.58 -49.20
CA GLU A 750 3.42 -32.40 -49.40
C GLU A 750 4.90 -32.62 -49.03
N GLY A 751 5.30 -33.86 -48.72
CA GLY A 751 6.70 -34.23 -48.45
C GLY A 751 7.19 -34.00 -47.02
N TYR A 752 6.28 -33.86 -46.04
CA TYR A 752 6.66 -33.86 -44.62
C TYR A 752 7.16 -35.25 -44.20
N VAL A 753 8.37 -35.29 -43.65
CA VAL A 753 8.96 -36.50 -43.05
C VAL A 753 9.19 -36.23 -41.57
N PRO A 754 8.60 -37.04 -40.66
CA PRO A 754 8.81 -36.88 -39.23
C PRO A 754 10.29 -36.99 -38.85
N ASP A 755 10.79 -36.03 -38.07
CA ASP A 755 12.19 -36.04 -37.61
C ASP A 755 12.32 -36.96 -36.39
N LEU A 756 12.55 -38.26 -36.67
CA LEU A 756 12.69 -39.33 -35.68
C LEU A 756 13.83 -39.10 -34.68
N THR A 757 14.77 -38.19 -34.96
CA THR A 757 15.86 -37.84 -34.03
C THR A 757 15.36 -37.15 -32.76
N ASN A 758 14.10 -36.66 -32.76
CA ASN A 758 13.47 -36.10 -31.57
C ASN A 758 13.00 -37.17 -30.56
N VAL A 759 12.89 -38.44 -30.97
CA VAL A 759 12.50 -39.54 -30.08
C VAL A 759 13.75 -40.28 -29.62
N LEU A 760 14.23 -39.91 -28.44
CA LEU A 760 15.50 -40.36 -27.85
C LEU A 760 15.31 -41.62 -26.99
N LEU A 761 14.65 -42.62 -27.59
CA LEU A 761 14.42 -43.95 -27.04
C LEU A 761 15.02 -45.00 -27.99
N ASP A 762 15.57 -46.07 -27.41
CA ASP A 762 16.08 -47.21 -28.17
C ASP A 762 14.92 -48.17 -28.48
N ILE A 763 14.09 -47.75 -29.43
CA ILE A 763 12.90 -48.45 -29.90
C ILE A 763 12.88 -48.43 -31.43
N ASP A 764 12.04 -49.26 -32.06
CA ASP A 764 11.96 -49.31 -33.50
C ASP A 764 11.40 -48.01 -34.10
N GLU A 765 11.70 -47.78 -35.39
CA GLU A 765 11.32 -46.54 -36.08
C GLU A 765 9.81 -46.31 -36.14
N ARG A 766 8.99 -47.38 -36.15
CA ARG A 766 7.52 -47.24 -36.19
C ARG A 766 6.98 -46.77 -34.84
N GLU A 767 7.53 -47.29 -33.74
CA GLU A 767 7.19 -46.81 -32.39
C GLU A 767 7.67 -45.35 -32.19
N LYS A 768 8.82 -44.96 -32.75
CA LYS A 768 9.26 -43.55 -32.73
C LYS A 768 8.29 -42.64 -33.46
N GLU A 769 7.87 -43.03 -34.66
CA GLU A 769 6.90 -42.27 -35.45
C GLU A 769 5.56 -42.13 -34.72
N PHE A 770 5.10 -43.20 -34.06
CA PHE A 770 3.88 -43.20 -33.25
C PHE A 770 3.94 -42.21 -32.08
N LEU A 771 5.02 -42.22 -31.30
CA LEU A 771 5.18 -41.30 -30.16
C LEU A 771 5.28 -39.84 -30.63
N LEU A 772 6.02 -39.59 -31.72
CA LEU A 772 6.20 -38.27 -32.31
C LEU A 772 4.89 -37.72 -32.92
N GLY A 773 4.03 -38.60 -33.42
CA GLY A 773 2.70 -38.27 -33.92
C GLY A 773 1.76 -37.74 -32.85
N ARG A 774 1.96 -38.11 -31.57
CA ARG A 774 1.08 -37.76 -30.44
C ARG A 774 1.65 -36.69 -29.52
N HIS A 775 2.61 -35.91 -29.99
CA HIS A 775 3.07 -34.74 -29.24
C HIS A 775 1.90 -33.79 -28.94
N SER A 776 1.88 -33.26 -27.72
CA SER A 776 0.81 -32.37 -27.22
C SER A 776 0.51 -31.18 -28.14
N GLU A 777 1.54 -30.65 -28.82
CA GLU A 777 1.47 -29.53 -29.73
C GLU A 777 0.61 -29.87 -30.95
N LYS A 778 0.80 -31.08 -31.51
CA LYS A 778 0.07 -31.56 -32.67
C LYS A 778 -1.40 -31.79 -32.34
N LEU A 779 -1.67 -32.35 -31.16
CA LEU A 779 -3.03 -32.53 -30.63
C LEU A 779 -3.73 -31.19 -30.43
N ALA A 780 -3.06 -30.21 -29.81
CA ALA A 780 -3.61 -28.87 -29.59
C ALA A 780 -3.89 -28.13 -30.92
N ILE A 781 -3.00 -28.24 -31.91
CA ILE A 781 -3.21 -27.67 -33.25
C ILE A 781 -4.39 -28.35 -33.95
N ALA A 782 -4.48 -29.68 -33.92
CA ALA A 782 -5.59 -30.42 -34.52
C ALA A 782 -6.92 -30.02 -33.88
N PHE A 783 -6.99 -29.97 -32.55
CA PHE A 783 -8.17 -29.52 -31.82
C PHE A 783 -8.53 -28.08 -32.18
N GLY A 784 -7.54 -27.19 -32.28
CA GLY A 784 -7.75 -25.80 -32.69
C GLY A 784 -8.35 -25.67 -34.09
N LEU A 785 -7.93 -26.51 -35.05
CA LEU A 785 -8.49 -26.48 -36.40
C LEU A 785 -9.92 -27.02 -36.47
N VAL A 786 -10.28 -28.01 -35.65
CA VAL A 786 -11.66 -28.52 -35.55
C VAL A 786 -12.58 -27.48 -34.90
N SER A 787 -12.10 -26.86 -33.83
CA SER A 787 -12.93 -26.05 -32.93
C SER A 787 -13.02 -24.57 -33.33
N THR A 788 -12.26 -24.11 -34.35
CA THR A 788 -12.27 -22.72 -34.80
C THR A 788 -12.64 -22.55 -36.29
N GLY A 789 -13.46 -21.55 -36.60
CA GLY A 789 -13.93 -21.30 -37.97
C GLY A 789 -12.86 -20.77 -38.94
N LYS A 790 -13.00 -20.99 -40.25
CA LYS A 790 -12.07 -20.50 -41.31
C LYS A 790 -11.73 -19.00 -41.14
N GLY A 791 -10.45 -18.61 -41.26
CA GLY A 791 -9.89 -17.29 -40.90
C GLY A 791 -9.35 -17.04 -39.46
N ILE A 792 -9.71 -17.81 -38.43
CA ILE A 792 -9.31 -17.54 -37.02
C ILE A 792 -7.94 -18.15 -36.64
N ALA A 793 -6.94 -17.37 -36.26
CA ALA A 793 -5.62 -17.92 -35.89
C ALA A 793 -5.72 -18.95 -34.73
N VAL A 794 -5.04 -20.10 -34.88
CA VAL A 794 -4.95 -21.14 -33.83
C VAL A 794 -3.82 -20.78 -32.87
N ARG A 795 -4.12 -20.62 -31.58
CA ARG A 795 -3.15 -20.20 -30.57
C ARG A 795 -2.86 -21.33 -29.59
N VAL A 796 -1.60 -21.72 -29.46
CA VAL A 796 -1.17 -22.80 -28.56
C VAL A 796 -0.10 -22.27 -27.61
N VAL A 797 -0.22 -22.60 -26.33
CA VAL A 797 0.79 -22.30 -25.31
C VAL A 797 1.43 -23.62 -24.87
N LYS A 798 2.77 -23.69 -24.91
CA LYS A 798 3.56 -24.86 -24.53
C LYS A 798 4.39 -24.55 -23.28
N ASN A 799 4.36 -25.45 -22.31
CA ASN A 799 5.11 -25.32 -21.05
C ASN A 799 6.64 -25.57 -21.20
N LEU A 800 7.06 -26.21 -22.29
CA LEU A 800 8.45 -26.53 -22.63
C LEU A 800 8.85 -25.90 -23.98
N ARG A 801 10.13 -25.97 -24.32
CA ARG A 801 10.60 -25.58 -25.65
C ARG A 801 10.06 -26.53 -26.72
N MET A 802 9.55 -25.97 -27.82
CA MET A 802 9.06 -26.75 -28.96
C MET A 802 10.20 -27.52 -29.63
N CYS A 803 9.96 -28.79 -30.02
CA CYS A 803 10.94 -29.58 -30.77
C CYS A 803 10.98 -29.22 -32.26
N SER A 804 12.04 -29.65 -32.97
CA SER A 804 12.21 -29.33 -34.41
C SER A 804 11.08 -29.90 -35.26
N ASP A 805 10.63 -31.10 -34.95
CA ASP A 805 9.54 -31.76 -35.65
C ASP A 805 8.19 -31.03 -35.48
N CYS A 806 7.82 -30.67 -34.24
CA CYS A 806 6.60 -29.89 -33.99
C CYS A 806 6.64 -28.50 -34.65
N HIS A 807 7.82 -27.87 -34.71
CA HIS A 807 8.02 -26.61 -35.40
C HIS A 807 7.80 -26.75 -36.90
N LEU A 808 8.39 -27.79 -37.52
CA LEU A 808 8.18 -28.09 -38.94
C LEU A 808 6.71 -28.47 -39.23
N PHE A 809 6.08 -29.25 -38.34
CA PHE A 809 4.67 -29.61 -38.42
C PHE A 809 3.79 -28.35 -38.44
N ALA A 810 3.94 -27.45 -37.47
CA ALA A 810 3.17 -26.20 -37.42
C ALA A 810 3.39 -25.32 -38.67
N LYS A 811 4.65 -25.23 -39.14
CA LYS A 811 5.00 -24.55 -40.39
C LYS A 811 4.23 -25.14 -41.58
N MET A 812 4.26 -26.47 -41.74
CA MET A 812 3.57 -27.12 -42.85
C MET A 812 2.04 -27.02 -42.75
N VAL A 813 1.46 -27.19 -41.55
CA VAL A 813 0.01 -27.02 -41.34
C VAL A 813 -0.43 -25.61 -41.72
N SER A 814 0.34 -24.57 -41.36
CA SER A 814 0.01 -23.18 -41.73
C SER A 814 -0.07 -22.96 -43.24
N ARG A 815 0.71 -23.71 -44.02
CA ARG A 815 0.71 -23.69 -45.49
C ARG A 815 -0.45 -24.49 -46.07
N VAL A 816 -0.61 -25.75 -45.64
CA VAL A 816 -1.59 -26.69 -46.20
C VAL A 816 -3.02 -26.28 -45.91
N TYR A 817 -3.28 -25.75 -44.72
CA TYR A 817 -4.62 -25.32 -44.30
C TYR A 817 -4.86 -23.82 -44.47
N ASP A 818 -3.89 -23.07 -45.04
CA ASP A 818 -3.90 -21.60 -45.17
C ASP A 818 -4.39 -20.92 -43.88
N ARG A 819 -3.69 -21.24 -42.79
CA ARG A 819 -4.11 -20.92 -41.44
C ARG A 819 -2.97 -20.35 -40.63
N ASP A 820 -3.21 -19.21 -40.01
CA ASP A 820 -2.26 -18.65 -39.05
C ASP A 820 -2.23 -19.52 -37.79
N ILE A 821 -1.03 -19.99 -37.44
CA ILE A 821 -0.79 -20.74 -36.19
C ILE A 821 0.18 -19.93 -35.36
N VAL A 822 -0.19 -19.65 -34.12
CA VAL A 822 0.66 -18.96 -33.15
C VAL A 822 0.97 -19.95 -32.05
N VAL A 823 2.25 -20.25 -31.85
CA VAL A 823 2.65 -21.09 -30.73
C VAL A 823 3.61 -20.32 -29.83
N ARG A 824 3.22 -20.18 -28.56
CA ARG A 824 4.10 -19.69 -27.50
C ARG A 824 4.80 -20.87 -26.87
N ASP A 825 6.13 -20.92 -26.94
CA ASP A 825 6.90 -21.81 -26.08
C ASP A 825 7.36 -21.08 -24.82
N ASN A 826 8.15 -21.76 -23.98
CA ASN A 826 8.64 -21.17 -22.73
C ASN A 826 9.61 -19.98 -22.92
N ASN A 827 10.07 -19.71 -24.15
CA ASN A 827 11.03 -18.63 -24.45
C ASN A 827 10.40 -17.51 -25.28
N ARG A 828 9.55 -17.82 -26.27
CA ARG A 828 9.02 -16.83 -27.22
C ARG A 828 7.79 -17.29 -28.01
N PHE A 829 7.30 -16.40 -28.86
CA PHE A 829 6.29 -16.71 -29.87
C PHE A 829 6.89 -17.18 -31.20
N HIS A 830 6.23 -18.15 -31.80
CA HIS A 830 6.42 -18.58 -33.17
C HIS A 830 5.13 -18.30 -33.92
N PHE A 831 5.19 -17.35 -34.86
CA PHE A 831 4.06 -17.02 -35.74
C PHE A 831 4.27 -17.75 -37.06
N PHE A 832 3.46 -18.77 -37.31
CA PHE A 832 3.49 -19.56 -38.53
C PHE A 832 2.44 -19.04 -39.50
N GLN A 833 2.90 -18.54 -40.65
CA GLN A 833 2.05 -18.03 -41.71
C GLN A 833 2.56 -18.54 -43.06
N LYS A 834 1.69 -19.19 -43.82
CA LYS A 834 1.98 -19.66 -45.20
C LYS A 834 3.27 -20.48 -45.33
N GLY A 835 3.60 -21.28 -44.32
CA GLY A 835 4.81 -22.11 -44.34
C GLY A 835 6.09 -21.39 -43.93
N LEU A 836 6.00 -20.20 -43.34
CA LEU A 836 7.11 -19.47 -42.75
C LEU A 836 6.87 -19.28 -41.26
N CYS A 837 7.95 -19.20 -40.47
CA CYS A 837 7.90 -18.87 -39.06
C CYS A 837 8.57 -17.50 -38.82
N SER A 838 8.01 -16.69 -37.92
CA SER A 838 8.58 -15.39 -37.49
C SER A 838 10.04 -15.48 -37.06
N CYS A 839 10.48 -16.65 -36.61
CA CYS A 839 11.85 -16.85 -36.16
C CYS A 839 12.89 -17.04 -37.25
N CYS A 840 12.49 -17.09 -38.53
CA CYS A 840 13.41 -17.33 -39.64
C CYS A 840 14.29 -18.58 -39.47
N ASP A 841 13.72 -19.63 -38.85
CA ASP A 841 14.42 -20.88 -38.53
C ASP A 841 15.64 -20.70 -37.58
N TYR A 842 15.70 -19.57 -36.86
CA TYR A 842 16.65 -19.31 -35.78
C TYR A 842 15.94 -19.48 -34.43
N TRP A 843 15.90 -20.70 -33.87
CA TRP A 843 15.18 -21.00 -32.61
C TRP A 843 15.95 -21.75 -31.57
#